data_AF-A0A9E3GXB7-F1
#
_entry.id   AF-A0A9E3GXB7-F1
#
_cell.length_a   1.000
_cell.length_b   1.000
_cell.length_c   1.000
_cell.angle_alpha   90.00
_cell.angle_beta   90.00
_cell.angle_gamma   90.00
#
_symmetry.space_group_name_H-M   'P 1'
#
loop_
_entity.id
_entity.type
_entity.pdbx_description
1 polymer ?
#
loop_
_entity_poly.entity_id
_entity_poly.type
_entity_poly.pdbx_seq_one_letter_code
_entity_poly.pdbx_strand_id
1 'polypeptide(L)'
;VLIHDDTVDRTTDCSGSVPAMTLAELQACDAAFWFSPGQPTTTPDEDLPHPLRGAGVRIPTADELLAYLAAHPAVQLSIEIKDIPGEDNFDAAGTEVADVLVPLIQEHDVVEQVVVQSFWPPALEAVKRLDPSIRTQFLTTSSTGQTAAQNLVYVTTRGHDVMAPNHDAPDLTADLVAAAHGAGVEVVPWTADAPDDIRATLDLGVDGVITNFPGCLLDALGRPRPARLLPPGVAGTVEACPAAAPATGERTLPDDRPSLEECAGLRPSRWAETRGVPEPGARLRVFALQFKQDIRHVETYDTFRTKMRCLMEEHVVPHLRPGLPGLVVYNEDIGLMTLGIGSRGEALREAAATPLRAPVGDDAPVGAAAALAMANAAYAPQVAAYQARFGPIDPRKQVFVAATDTFARAFSQTFADIARDYGVWVVATNNQADYEASTDPADIALFADPDLGDVEEVYVASSARVTNSTMLWGPEDVDPDAPRGERNLVFVNEKVPITSLERDLIGIDEGPATGPEAKANAVGAEVAGYRLGFATSLPAFRWGYPFGERPADLEPCADVRVSFMPCMDALGVDVVVQAEANPGRWAHTQPGGWQPLEWMESTWRSVTEPTVGFRYNVTAHMVGNLFDIPFDGQSAITARAAGAAPQRYVGNGEAQFEPETDPQGYRVHLGDKDEFAVLADWVVPDDDRDALRAVAEALAPGSGDELENDYVETAIWTDFTDAPAGRASVPLPVADRAAAPLPATGGGLPLAALASLAGVVLLGRKARA
;
A
#
# COMPACT_ATOMS: atom_id res chain seq x y z
N VAL A 1 -26.70 12.05 -19.05
CA VAL A 1 -26.08 13.35 -19.43
C VAL A 1 -24.64 13.10 -19.86
N LEU A 2 -23.89 14.09 -20.34
CA LEU A 2 -22.45 13.94 -20.58
C LEU A 2 -21.66 14.55 -19.42
N ILE A 3 -21.05 13.70 -18.62
CA ILE A 3 -20.17 14.05 -17.52
C ILE A 3 -19.25 12.87 -17.26
N HIS A 4 -18.04 13.12 -16.75
CA HIS A 4 -17.05 12.08 -16.55
C HIS A 4 -17.28 11.30 -15.25
N ASP A 5 -17.53 11.99 -14.15
CA ASP A 5 -17.67 11.39 -12.82
C ASP A 5 -19.14 11.09 -12.51
N ASP A 6 -19.39 10.21 -11.55
CA ASP A 6 -20.72 9.93 -11.01
C ASP A 6 -21.26 11.07 -10.11
N THR A 7 -20.41 12.06 -9.81
CA THR A 7 -20.71 13.30 -9.10
C THR A 7 -20.46 14.55 -9.97
N VAL A 8 -21.03 15.69 -9.58
CA VAL A 8 -20.83 16.98 -10.29
C VAL A 8 -19.69 17.83 -9.73
N ASP A 9 -19.13 17.44 -8.58
CA ASP A 9 -18.26 18.25 -7.73
C ASP A 9 -16.98 18.71 -8.42
N ARG A 10 -16.30 17.82 -9.16
CA ARG A 10 -15.01 18.15 -9.79
C ARG A 10 -15.15 19.13 -10.95
N THR A 11 -16.25 19.08 -11.69
CA THR A 11 -16.37 19.78 -12.99
C THR A 11 -17.41 20.89 -13.00
N THR A 12 -18.02 21.20 -11.86
CA THR A 12 -19.07 22.21 -11.76
C THR A 12 -18.94 23.05 -10.48
N ASP A 13 -19.83 24.03 -10.31
CA ASP A 13 -20.03 24.78 -9.07
C ASP A 13 -21.07 24.15 -8.12
N CYS A 14 -21.60 23.00 -8.49
CA CYS A 14 -22.55 22.21 -7.71
C CYS A 14 -21.83 21.08 -6.97
N SER A 15 -22.55 20.46 -6.03
CA SER A 15 -22.13 19.23 -5.36
C SER A 15 -23.24 18.19 -5.38
N GLY A 16 -22.87 16.93 -5.50
CA GLY A 16 -23.76 15.79 -5.35
C GLY A 16 -23.68 14.76 -6.48
N SER A 17 -24.31 13.62 -6.20
CA SER A 17 -24.44 12.48 -7.10
C SER A 17 -25.32 12.79 -8.31
N VAL A 18 -24.84 12.49 -9.52
CA VAL A 18 -25.54 12.73 -10.78
C VAL A 18 -26.88 11.97 -10.84
N PRO A 19 -26.97 10.66 -10.47
CA PRO A 19 -28.24 9.95 -10.38
C PRO A 19 -29.26 10.56 -9.39
N ALA A 20 -28.80 11.30 -8.38
CA ALA A 20 -29.67 11.92 -7.38
C ALA A 20 -30.25 13.27 -7.82
N MET A 21 -29.77 13.84 -8.93
CA MET A 21 -30.17 15.15 -9.44
C MET A 21 -31.11 15.03 -10.64
N THR A 22 -32.10 15.91 -10.71
CA THR A 22 -32.92 16.08 -11.91
C THR A 22 -32.12 16.73 -13.04
N LEU A 23 -32.52 16.50 -14.29
CA LEU A 23 -31.90 17.17 -15.44
C LEU A 23 -31.88 18.71 -15.29
N ALA A 24 -32.94 19.29 -14.73
CA ALA A 24 -33.02 20.73 -14.51
C ALA A 24 -31.99 21.24 -13.48
N GLU A 25 -31.70 20.45 -12.45
CA GLU A 25 -30.65 20.76 -11.47
C GLU A 25 -29.26 20.61 -12.10
N LEU A 26 -29.00 19.51 -12.81
CA LEU A 26 -27.74 19.30 -13.54
C LEU A 26 -27.46 20.41 -14.55
N GLN A 27 -28.47 20.86 -15.30
CA GLN A 27 -28.34 21.94 -16.28
C GLN A 27 -28.26 23.33 -15.66
N ALA A 28 -28.53 23.48 -14.36
CA ALA A 28 -28.35 24.73 -13.64
C ALA A 28 -26.90 24.95 -13.20
N CYS A 29 -26.12 23.87 -13.06
CA CYS A 29 -24.70 23.90 -12.70
C CYS A 29 -23.84 24.52 -13.82
N ASP A 30 -22.84 25.30 -13.43
CA ASP A 30 -21.82 25.85 -14.31
C ASP A 30 -20.76 24.80 -14.62
N ALA A 31 -20.92 24.11 -15.74
CA ALA A 31 -20.03 23.01 -16.16
C ALA A 31 -18.65 23.46 -16.67
N ALA A 32 -18.34 24.76 -16.61
CA ALA A 32 -17.02 25.29 -16.88
C ALA A 32 -16.36 25.89 -15.64
N PHE A 33 -16.94 25.71 -14.44
CA PHE A 33 -16.44 26.32 -13.22
C PHE A 33 -14.98 25.94 -12.92
N TRP A 34 -14.62 24.69 -13.21
CA TRP A 34 -13.28 24.15 -12.97
C TRP A 34 -12.24 24.50 -14.04
N PHE A 35 -12.65 24.89 -15.24
CA PHE A 35 -11.79 24.81 -16.43
C PHE A 35 -10.91 26.05 -16.63
N SER A 36 -9.61 25.80 -16.79
CA SER A 36 -8.60 26.78 -17.17
C SER A 36 -7.92 26.40 -18.49
N PRO A 37 -7.84 27.30 -19.50
CA PRO A 37 -7.18 27.01 -20.77
C PRO A 37 -5.71 26.60 -20.59
N GLY A 38 -5.35 25.41 -21.08
CA GLY A 38 -3.97 24.92 -21.06
C GLY A 38 -3.52 24.28 -19.74
N GLN A 39 -4.44 24.03 -18.80
CA GLN A 39 -4.13 23.25 -17.61
C GLN A 39 -3.63 21.83 -17.98
N PRO A 40 -2.60 21.31 -17.29
CA PRO A 40 -1.97 20.03 -17.63
C PRO A 40 -2.75 18.80 -17.14
N THR A 41 -3.70 18.97 -16.21
CA THR A 41 -4.44 17.87 -15.59
C THR A 41 -5.95 18.05 -15.72
N THR A 42 -6.69 16.97 -15.45
CA THR A 42 -8.15 16.97 -15.32
C THR A 42 -8.62 17.35 -13.91
N THR A 43 -7.72 17.81 -13.05
CA THR A 43 -8.02 18.28 -11.70
C THR A 43 -8.14 19.81 -11.71
N PRO A 44 -9.15 20.39 -11.04
CA PRO A 44 -9.26 21.84 -10.91
C PRO A 44 -8.02 22.42 -10.21
N ASP A 45 -7.51 23.53 -10.75
CA ASP A 45 -6.44 24.32 -10.16
C ASP A 45 -6.95 25.74 -9.95
N GLU A 46 -7.31 26.07 -8.71
CA GLU A 46 -7.88 27.37 -8.33
C GLU A 46 -6.87 28.54 -8.47
N ASP A 47 -5.57 28.26 -8.61
CA ASP A 47 -4.56 29.28 -8.85
C ASP A 47 -4.51 29.72 -10.33
N LEU A 48 -5.15 28.95 -11.23
CA LEU A 48 -5.26 29.29 -12.64
C LEU A 48 -6.49 30.14 -12.95
N PRO A 49 -6.45 30.99 -14.00
CA PRO A 49 -7.61 31.77 -14.38
C PRO A 49 -8.68 30.88 -15.04
N HIS A 50 -9.91 30.96 -14.52
CA HIS A 50 -11.09 30.26 -15.05
C HIS A 50 -12.01 31.21 -15.85
N PRO A 51 -11.67 31.58 -17.11
CA PRO A 51 -12.36 32.60 -17.88
C PRO A 51 -13.78 32.21 -18.32
N LEU A 52 -14.18 30.95 -18.13
CA LEU A 52 -15.49 30.44 -18.50
C LEU A 52 -16.47 30.35 -17.33
N ARG A 53 -16.05 30.65 -16.09
CA ARG A 53 -16.95 30.79 -14.94
C ARG A 53 -18.05 31.81 -15.25
N GLY A 54 -19.30 31.41 -15.08
CA GLY A 54 -20.50 32.22 -15.34
C GLY A 54 -20.79 32.45 -16.82
N ALA A 55 -20.09 31.80 -17.75
CA ALA A 55 -20.32 31.94 -19.19
C ALA A 55 -21.57 31.19 -19.68
N GLY A 56 -22.26 30.46 -18.80
CA GLY A 56 -23.48 29.70 -19.10
C GLY A 56 -23.21 28.37 -19.80
N VAL A 57 -22.03 27.78 -19.59
CA VAL A 57 -21.72 26.41 -20.00
C VAL A 57 -22.47 25.46 -19.08
N ARG A 58 -23.20 24.50 -19.66
CA ARG A 58 -24.05 23.56 -18.92
C ARG A 58 -23.64 22.13 -19.24
N ILE A 59 -24.02 21.20 -18.37
CA ILE A 59 -23.94 19.76 -18.63
C ILE A 59 -24.89 19.42 -19.80
N PRO A 60 -24.40 18.91 -20.94
CA PRO A 60 -25.24 18.55 -22.08
C PRO A 60 -25.88 17.17 -21.92
N THR A 61 -26.95 16.92 -22.66
CA THR A 61 -27.60 15.61 -22.75
C THR A 61 -27.02 14.76 -23.88
N ALA A 62 -27.20 13.43 -23.80
CA ALA A 62 -26.84 12.53 -24.89
C ALA A 62 -27.68 12.79 -26.16
N ASP A 63 -28.96 13.14 -26.00
CA ASP A 63 -29.84 13.49 -27.12
C ASP A 63 -29.33 14.73 -27.88
N GLU A 64 -28.93 15.80 -27.17
CA GLU A 64 -28.32 16.99 -27.78
C GLU A 64 -27.02 16.67 -28.53
N LEU A 65 -26.19 15.76 -28.00
CA LEU A 65 -24.96 15.31 -28.64
C LEU A 65 -25.23 14.53 -29.92
N LEU A 66 -26.18 13.59 -29.89
CA LEU A 66 -26.53 12.77 -31.06
C LEU A 66 -27.22 13.60 -32.14
N ALA A 67 -28.06 14.57 -31.76
CA ALA A 67 -28.60 15.56 -32.68
C ALA A 67 -27.50 16.41 -33.34
N TYR A 68 -26.47 16.81 -32.57
CA TYR A 68 -25.29 17.48 -33.11
C TYR A 68 -24.54 16.59 -34.11
N LEU A 69 -24.34 15.32 -33.78
CA LEU A 69 -23.67 14.34 -34.64
C LEU A 69 -24.42 14.13 -35.97
N ALA A 70 -25.74 14.00 -35.92
CA ALA A 70 -26.59 13.87 -37.11
C ALA A 70 -26.46 15.09 -38.06
N ALA A 71 -26.23 16.29 -37.52
CA ALA A 71 -26.00 17.50 -38.30
C ALA A 71 -24.56 17.62 -38.86
N HIS A 72 -23.62 16.80 -38.40
CA HIS A 72 -22.19 16.89 -38.73
C HIS A 72 -21.62 15.53 -39.18
N PRO A 73 -21.98 15.04 -40.38
CA PRO A 73 -21.66 13.68 -40.85
C PRO A 73 -20.16 13.38 -41.03
N ALA A 74 -19.30 14.38 -40.86
CA ALA A 74 -17.84 14.22 -40.90
C ALA A 74 -17.21 13.97 -39.52
N VAL A 75 -18.01 14.05 -38.45
CA VAL A 75 -17.56 13.82 -37.06
C VAL A 75 -17.81 12.37 -36.70
N GLN A 76 -16.84 11.75 -36.04
CA GLN A 76 -17.00 10.47 -35.37
C GLN A 76 -16.84 10.69 -33.88
N LEU A 77 -17.48 9.84 -33.08
CA LEU A 77 -17.53 9.98 -31.64
C LEU A 77 -17.29 8.65 -30.94
N SER A 78 -16.42 8.67 -29.94
CA SER A 78 -16.36 7.61 -28.94
C SER A 78 -17.19 8.05 -27.73
N ILE A 79 -18.24 7.30 -27.39
CA ILE A 79 -19.12 7.58 -26.24
C ILE A 79 -18.85 6.55 -25.16
N GLU A 80 -18.43 6.99 -23.98
CA GLU A 80 -18.23 6.09 -22.85
C GLU A 80 -19.54 5.86 -22.08
N ILE A 81 -19.87 4.59 -21.83
CA ILE A 81 -20.79 4.20 -20.75
C ILE A 81 -19.95 4.09 -19.47
N LYS A 82 -20.12 5.06 -18.58
CA LYS A 82 -19.57 5.05 -17.21
C LYS A 82 -20.43 4.15 -16.32
N ASP A 83 -19.82 3.07 -15.86
CA ASP A 83 -20.47 2.02 -15.08
C ASP A 83 -19.40 1.29 -14.24
N ILE A 84 -18.85 1.99 -13.25
CA ILE A 84 -17.67 1.54 -12.50
C ILE A 84 -18.12 0.98 -11.14
N PRO A 85 -17.69 -0.24 -10.74
CA PRO A 85 -18.02 -0.79 -9.44
C PRO A 85 -17.60 0.14 -8.29
N GLY A 86 -18.56 0.54 -7.47
CA GLY A 86 -18.34 1.44 -6.33
C GLY A 86 -18.93 2.84 -6.53
N GLU A 87 -19.21 3.24 -7.78
CA GLU A 87 -19.90 4.49 -8.09
C GLU A 87 -21.42 4.37 -7.86
N ASP A 88 -22.08 5.50 -7.60
CA ASP A 88 -23.53 5.57 -7.31
C ASP A 88 -24.40 5.11 -8.49
N ASN A 89 -23.90 5.26 -9.71
CA ASN A 89 -24.56 4.86 -10.96
C ASN A 89 -24.23 3.44 -11.41
N PHE A 90 -23.55 2.63 -10.59
CA PHE A 90 -23.12 1.29 -10.99
C PHE A 90 -24.30 0.33 -11.21
N ASP A 91 -24.40 -0.21 -12.43
CA ASP A 91 -25.30 -1.30 -12.81
C ASP A 91 -24.47 -2.56 -13.14
N ALA A 92 -24.45 -3.51 -12.21
CA ALA A 92 -23.74 -4.77 -12.42
C ALA A 92 -24.19 -5.55 -13.68
N ALA A 93 -25.40 -5.31 -14.20
CA ALA A 93 -25.88 -5.91 -15.43
C ALA A 93 -25.39 -5.19 -16.71
N GLY A 94 -24.93 -3.94 -16.59
CA GLY A 94 -24.49 -3.09 -17.71
C GLY A 94 -25.61 -2.70 -18.67
N THR A 95 -26.86 -2.75 -18.23
CA THR A 95 -28.03 -2.62 -19.10
C THR A 95 -28.65 -1.24 -19.09
N GLU A 96 -28.68 -0.55 -17.93
CA GLU A 96 -29.50 0.66 -17.78
C GLU A 96 -29.15 1.77 -18.77
N VAL A 97 -27.86 2.09 -18.90
CA VAL A 97 -27.40 3.13 -19.84
C VAL A 97 -27.48 2.64 -21.29
N ALA A 98 -27.15 1.38 -21.56
CA ALA A 98 -27.18 0.81 -22.90
C ALA A 98 -28.61 0.79 -23.48
N ASP A 99 -29.60 0.43 -22.66
CA ASP A 99 -31.03 0.39 -23.03
C ASP A 99 -31.60 1.77 -23.40
N VAL A 100 -30.94 2.87 -22.98
CA VAL A 100 -31.30 4.23 -23.37
C VAL A 100 -30.44 4.73 -24.53
N LEU A 101 -29.12 4.53 -24.48
CA LEU A 101 -28.18 5.07 -25.46
C LEU A 101 -28.36 4.44 -26.84
N VAL A 102 -28.54 3.12 -26.93
CA VAL A 102 -28.64 2.42 -28.22
C VAL A 102 -29.88 2.86 -29.02
N PRO A 103 -31.10 2.90 -28.44
CA PRO A 103 -32.25 3.46 -29.16
C PRO A 103 -32.04 4.91 -29.61
N LEU A 104 -31.42 5.76 -28.79
CA LEU A 104 -31.13 7.14 -29.19
C LEU A 104 -30.18 7.20 -30.40
N ILE A 105 -29.11 6.39 -30.42
CA ILE A 105 -28.19 6.30 -31.57
C ILE A 105 -28.95 5.91 -32.85
N GLN A 106 -29.88 4.96 -32.74
CA GLN A 106 -30.69 4.49 -33.86
C GLN A 106 -31.70 5.56 -34.34
N GLU A 107 -32.37 6.24 -33.40
CA GLU A 107 -33.36 7.29 -33.70
C GLU A 107 -32.75 8.49 -34.43
N HIS A 108 -31.50 8.83 -34.10
CA HIS A 108 -30.76 9.91 -34.76
C HIS A 108 -30.07 9.48 -36.07
N ASP A 109 -30.11 8.19 -36.44
CA ASP A 109 -29.46 7.63 -37.64
C ASP A 109 -27.94 7.88 -37.69
N VAL A 110 -27.27 7.69 -36.54
CA VAL A 110 -25.83 7.98 -36.37
C VAL A 110 -24.97 6.75 -36.00
N VAL A 111 -25.50 5.53 -36.21
CA VAL A 111 -24.81 4.27 -35.90
C VAL A 111 -23.37 4.23 -36.45
N GLU A 112 -23.18 4.61 -37.72
CA GLU A 112 -21.87 4.59 -38.40
C GLU A 112 -20.88 5.66 -37.90
N GLN A 113 -21.35 6.62 -37.10
CA GLN A 113 -20.54 7.70 -36.54
C GLN A 113 -20.12 7.43 -35.08
N VAL A 114 -20.64 6.39 -34.44
CA VAL A 114 -20.46 6.15 -33.00
C VAL A 114 -19.69 4.85 -32.75
N VAL A 115 -18.70 4.94 -31.87
CA VAL A 115 -18.10 3.81 -31.16
C VAL A 115 -18.52 3.94 -29.70
N VAL A 116 -19.08 2.88 -29.10
CA VAL A 116 -19.40 2.89 -27.66
C VAL A 116 -18.25 2.24 -26.90
N GLN A 117 -17.71 2.95 -25.91
CA GLN A 117 -16.63 2.47 -25.07
C GLN A 117 -17.06 2.27 -23.62
N SER A 118 -16.38 1.40 -22.89
CA SER A 118 -16.59 1.22 -21.43
C SER A 118 -15.45 0.42 -20.83
N PHE A 119 -15.19 0.64 -19.54
CA PHE A 119 -14.38 -0.26 -18.71
C PHE A 119 -15.16 -1.50 -18.26
N TRP A 120 -16.50 -1.47 -18.29
CA TRP A 120 -17.35 -2.54 -17.80
C TRP A 120 -17.77 -3.49 -18.93
N PRO A 121 -17.27 -4.74 -18.96
CA PRO A 121 -17.57 -5.69 -20.03
C PRO A 121 -19.08 -5.90 -20.28
N PRO A 122 -19.93 -6.09 -19.25
CA PRO A 122 -21.37 -6.26 -19.45
C PRO A 122 -22.06 -5.12 -20.20
N ALA A 123 -21.59 -3.87 -20.04
CA ALA A 123 -22.15 -2.73 -20.77
C ALA A 123 -21.92 -2.82 -22.27
N LEU A 124 -20.71 -3.20 -22.71
CA LEU A 124 -20.40 -3.40 -24.12
C LEU A 124 -21.15 -4.61 -24.70
N GLU A 125 -21.32 -5.67 -23.90
CA GLU A 125 -22.11 -6.83 -24.29
C GLU A 125 -23.60 -6.50 -24.43
N ALA A 126 -24.12 -5.59 -23.60
CA ALA A 126 -25.47 -5.07 -23.71
C ALA A 126 -25.65 -4.27 -25.01
N VAL A 127 -24.70 -3.40 -25.34
CA VAL A 127 -24.71 -2.65 -26.62
C VAL A 127 -24.74 -3.61 -27.81
N LYS A 128 -23.81 -4.58 -27.88
CA LYS A 128 -23.77 -5.56 -28.98
C LYS A 128 -25.03 -6.42 -29.07
N ARG A 129 -25.70 -6.70 -27.95
CA ARG A 129 -26.95 -7.46 -27.91
C ARG A 129 -28.13 -6.65 -28.45
N LEU A 130 -28.18 -5.35 -28.15
CA LEU A 130 -29.23 -4.44 -28.63
C LEU A 130 -29.03 -4.10 -30.11
N ASP A 131 -27.79 -3.81 -30.52
CA ASP A 131 -27.42 -3.56 -31.90
C ASP A 131 -25.96 -3.97 -32.17
N PRO A 132 -25.72 -5.12 -32.83
CA PRO A 132 -24.37 -5.60 -33.10
C PRO A 132 -23.64 -4.76 -34.17
N SER A 133 -24.33 -3.87 -34.89
CA SER A 133 -23.71 -2.99 -35.89
C SER A 133 -22.99 -1.80 -35.24
N ILE A 134 -23.34 -1.44 -34.00
CA ILE A 134 -22.62 -0.41 -33.24
C ILE A 134 -21.24 -0.96 -32.87
N ARG A 135 -20.20 -0.21 -33.22
CA ARG A 135 -18.82 -0.57 -32.88
C ARG A 135 -18.58 -0.39 -31.38
N THR A 136 -17.82 -1.29 -30.78
CA THR A 136 -17.48 -1.21 -29.35
C THR A 136 -15.98 -1.18 -29.09
N GLN A 137 -15.58 -0.36 -28.13
CA GLN A 137 -14.19 -0.17 -27.70
C GLN A 137 -14.03 -0.55 -26.22
N PHE A 138 -13.20 -1.55 -25.93
CA PHE A 138 -12.96 -1.98 -24.55
C PHE A 138 -11.82 -1.18 -23.91
N LEU A 139 -12.16 -0.36 -22.92
CA LEU A 139 -11.20 0.41 -22.13
C LEU A 139 -10.62 -0.48 -21.05
N THR A 140 -9.30 -0.47 -20.91
CA THR A 140 -8.60 -1.28 -19.91
C THR A 140 -7.54 -0.47 -19.20
N THR A 141 -7.26 -0.86 -17.96
CA THR A 141 -6.26 -0.22 -17.12
C THR A 141 -5.39 -1.22 -16.38
N SER A 142 -4.09 -0.96 -16.33
CA SER A 142 -3.10 -1.75 -15.61
C SER A 142 -3.37 -1.81 -14.10
N SER A 143 -4.07 -0.81 -13.54
CA SER A 143 -4.45 -0.78 -12.12
C SER A 143 -5.41 -1.92 -11.73
N THR A 144 -6.12 -2.51 -12.69
CA THR A 144 -6.98 -3.69 -12.46
C THR A 144 -6.22 -5.02 -12.52
N GLY A 145 -4.89 -4.99 -12.67
CA GLY A 145 -4.02 -6.17 -12.78
C GLY A 145 -4.17 -6.93 -14.11
N GLN A 146 -4.91 -6.38 -15.08
CA GLN A 146 -5.08 -6.96 -16.40
C GLN A 146 -4.01 -6.45 -17.35
N THR A 147 -3.40 -7.36 -18.13
CA THR A 147 -2.39 -6.98 -19.14
C THR A 147 -3.06 -6.69 -20.48
N ALA A 148 -2.46 -5.83 -21.31
CA ALA A 148 -2.99 -5.52 -22.64
C ALA A 148 -3.12 -6.79 -23.52
N ALA A 149 -2.25 -7.78 -23.35
CA ALA A 149 -2.38 -9.09 -23.98
C ALA A 149 -3.62 -9.89 -23.53
N GLN A 150 -3.95 -9.89 -22.24
CA GLN A 150 -5.19 -10.52 -21.74
C GLN A 150 -6.43 -9.83 -22.31
N ASN A 151 -6.37 -8.51 -22.41
CA ASN A 151 -7.47 -7.70 -22.94
C ASN A 151 -7.70 -7.97 -24.43
N LEU A 152 -6.63 -8.17 -25.21
CA LEU A 152 -6.75 -8.57 -26.61
C LEU A 152 -7.48 -9.92 -26.75
N VAL A 153 -7.21 -10.90 -25.86
CA VAL A 153 -7.94 -12.19 -25.86
C VAL A 153 -9.43 -11.95 -25.60
N TYR A 154 -9.77 -11.14 -24.60
CA TYR A 154 -11.16 -10.79 -24.30
C TYR A 154 -11.85 -10.11 -25.49
N VAL A 155 -11.26 -9.04 -26.03
CA VAL A 155 -11.80 -8.26 -27.17
C VAL A 155 -12.06 -9.16 -28.37
N THR A 156 -11.09 -10.02 -28.71
CA THR A 156 -11.20 -10.96 -29.84
C THR A 156 -12.29 -12.01 -29.59
N THR A 157 -12.35 -12.59 -28.38
CA THR A 157 -13.30 -13.68 -28.07
C THR A 157 -14.74 -13.21 -27.92
N ARG A 158 -14.95 -11.96 -27.51
CA ARG A 158 -16.29 -11.36 -27.36
C ARG A 158 -16.75 -10.58 -28.59
N GLY A 159 -15.87 -10.37 -29.58
CA GLY A 159 -16.21 -9.70 -30.84
C GLY A 159 -16.34 -8.19 -30.69
N HIS A 160 -15.48 -7.58 -29.86
CA HIS A 160 -15.33 -6.13 -29.79
C HIS A 160 -14.37 -5.64 -30.88
N ASP A 161 -14.53 -4.38 -31.31
CA ASP A 161 -13.87 -3.84 -32.51
C ASP A 161 -12.55 -3.14 -32.19
N VAL A 162 -12.43 -2.57 -30.98
CA VAL A 162 -11.28 -1.78 -30.56
C VAL A 162 -10.85 -2.19 -29.16
N MET A 163 -9.55 -2.30 -28.92
CA MET A 163 -8.96 -2.34 -27.58
C MET A 163 -8.32 -0.99 -27.25
N ALA A 164 -8.57 -0.49 -26.05
CA ALA A 164 -8.05 0.80 -25.59
C ALA A 164 -7.32 0.63 -24.25
N PRO A 165 -6.04 0.20 -24.28
CA PRO A 165 -5.21 0.11 -23.08
C PRO A 165 -4.72 1.47 -22.62
N ASN A 166 -4.30 1.54 -21.36
CA ASN A 166 -3.40 2.58 -20.88
C ASN A 166 -2.18 2.74 -21.83
N HIS A 167 -1.83 3.97 -22.21
CA HIS A 167 -0.72 4.25 -23.15
C HIS A 167 0.66 3.88 -22.58
N ASP A 168 0.75 3.82 -21.25
CA ASP A 168 1.90 3.44 -20.44
C ASP A 168 1.82 1.99 -19.93
N ALA A 169 0.85 1.21 -20.41
CA ALA A 169 0.77 -0.21 -20.08
C ALA A 169 2.08 -0.92 -20.47
N PRO A 170 2.72 -1.66 -19.54
CA PRO A 170 4.08 -2.18 -19.73
C PRO A 170 4.20 -3.21 -20.86
N ASP A 171 3.08 -3.85 -21.25
CA ASP A 171 3.01 -4.80 -22.35
C ASP A 171 2.42 -4.22 -23.66
N LEU A 172 2.11 -2.91 -23.70
CA LEU A 172 1.73 -2.21 -24.93
C LEU A 172 2.96 -2.06 -25.83
N THR A 173 3.06 -2.97 -26.79
CA THR A 173 4.21 -3.09 -27.71
C THR A 173 3.76 -3.15 -29.15
N ALA A 174 4.67 -2.86 -30.09
CA ALA A 174 4.40 -3.01 -31.52
C ALA A 174 3.99 -4.44 -31.90
N ASP A 175 4.52 -5.46 -31.20
CA ASP A 175 4.14 -6.86 -31.40
C ASP A 175 2.69 -7.14 -30.95
N LEU A 176 2.26 -6.55 -29.83
CA LEU A 176 0.88 -6.63 -29.39
C LEU A 176 -0.07 -5.93 -30.38
N VAL A 177 0.30 -4.74 -30.86
CA VAL A 177 -0.47 -4.00 -31.87
C VAL A 177 -0.59 -4.82 -33.15
N ALA A 178 0.50 -5.43 -33.62
CA ALA A 178 0.47 -6.32 -34.78
C ALA A 178 -0.41 -7.56 -34.55
N ALA A 179 -0.41 -8.12 -33.33
CA ALA A 179 -1.29 -9.23 -32.98
C ALA A 179 -2.77 -8.83 -32.98
N ALA A 180 -3.10 -7.64 -32.47
CA ALA A 180 -4.45 -7.07 -32.51
C ALA A 180 -4.92 -6.87 -33.94
N HIS A 181 -4.09 -6.25 -34.79
CA HIS A 181 -4.37 -6.09 -36.22
C HIS A 181 -4.55 -7.44 -36.93
N GLY A 182 -3.75 -8.45 -36.57
CA GLY A 182 -3.89 -9.82 -37.06
C GLY A 182 -5.23 -10.48 -36.68
N ALA A 183 -5.84 -10.04 -35.58
CA ALA A 183 -7.17 -10.46 -35.14
C ALA A 183 -8.31 -9.57 -35.68
N GLY A 184 -7.98 -8.51 -36.44
CA GLY A 184 -8.95 -7.54 -36.96
C GLY A 184 -9.44 -6.53 -35.91
N VAL A 185 -8.66 -6.32 -34.84
CA VAL A 185 -8.95 -5.40 -33.73
C VAL A 185 -8.08 -4.15 -33.88
N GLU A 186 -8.69 -2.97 -33.74
CA GLU A 186 -7.97 -1.69 -33.68
C GLU A 186 -7.42 -1.44 -32.27
N VAL A 187 -6.30 -0.73 -32.16
CA VAL A 187 -5.69 -0.34 -30.89
C VAL A 187 -5.70 1.18 -30.75
N VAL A 188 -6.36 1.67 -29.70
CA VAL A 188 -6.51 3.11 -29.43
C VAL A 188 -6.17 3.41 -27.96
N PRO A 189 -4.89 3.59 -27.60
CA PRO A 189 -4.51 3.78 -26.21
C PRO A 189 -4.94 5.13 -25.62
N TRP A 190 -5.09 5.17 -24.30
CA TRP A 190 -5.48 6.35 -23.52
C TRP A 190 -4.59 6.53 -22.29
N THR A 191 -4.36 7.72 -21.72
CA THR A 191 -4.42 9.03 -22.37
C THR A 191 -2.99 9.54 -22.56
N ALA A 192 -2.50 9.59 -23.78
CA ALA A 192 -1.15 10.10 -24.06
C ALA A 192 -1.24 11.60 -24.36
N ASP A 193 -0.74 12.43 -23.44
CA ASP A 193 -0.91 13.89 -23.51
C ASP A 193 0.35 14.64 -23.91
N ALA A 194 1.51 14.15 -23.51
CA ALA A 194 2.76 14.80 -23.82
C ALA A 194 3.28 14.44 -25.23
N PRO A 195 4.06 15.33 -25.88
CA PRO A 195 4.60 15.08 -27.20
C PRO A 195 5.41 13.79 -27.33
N ASP A 196 6.14 13.41 -26.28
CA ASP A 196 6.99 12.23 -26.31
C ASP A 196 6.17 10.95 -26.12
N ASP A 197 5.19 10.95 -25.20
CA ASP A 197 4.24 9.85 -25.04
C ASP A 197 3.42 9.64 -26.30
N ILE A 198 2.89 10.72 -26.89
CA ILE A 198 2.18 10.70 -28.17
C ILE A 198 3.05 10.07 -29.26
N ARG A 199 4.31 10.49 -29.40
CA ARG A 199 5.21 9.93 -30.42
C ARG A 199 5.51 8.45 -30.15
N ALA A 200 5.82 8.11 -28.89
CA ALA A 200 6.12 6.74 -28.50
C ALA A 200 4.92 5.82 -28.79
N THR A 201 3.70 6.24 -28.45
CA THR A 201 2.47 5.50 -28.75
C THR A 201 2.26 5.37 -30.27
N LEU A 202 2.45 6.45 -31.03
CA LEU A 202 2.35 6.41 -32.51
C LEU A 202 3.37 5.46 -33.14
N ASP A 203 4.59 5.41 -32.61
CA ASP A 203 5.68 4.55 -33.11
C ASP A 203 5.38 3.05 -32.93
N LEU A 204 4.43 2.67 -32.04
CA LEU A 204 3.94 1.30 -31.91
C LEU A 204 3.03 0.86 -33.06
N GLY A 205 2.57 1.80 -33.90
CA GLY A 205 1.68 1.52 -35.02
C GLY A 205 0.20 1.46 -34.66
N VAL A 206 -0.22 2.12 -33.59
CA VAL A 206 -1.63 2.17 -33.14
C VAL A 206 -2.55 2.87 -34.17
N ASP A 207 -3.86 2.63 -34.07
CA ASP A 207 -4.87 3.18 -34.97
C ASP A 207 -5.36 4.58 -34.54
N GLY A 208 -5.22 4.88 -33.25
CA GLY A 208 -5.58 6.18 -32.69
C GLY A 208 -4.94 6.41 -31.32
N VAL A 209 -5.07 7.63 -30.81
CA VAL A 209 -4.61 8.02 -29.48
C VAL A 209 -5.70 8.87 -28.85
N ILE A 210 -6.15 8.50 -27.65
CA ILE A 210 -6.99 9.35 -26.81
C ILE A 210 -6.06 10.35 -26.11
N THR A 211 -6.33 11.65 -26.27
CA THR A 211 -5.50 12.74 -25.75
C THR A 211 -6.34 13.96 -25.41
N ASN A 212 -5.99 14.65 -24.33
CA ASN A 212 -6.51 15.97 -23.97
C ASN A 212 -5.94 17.08 -24.86
N PHE A 213 -4.83 16.81 -25.58
CA PHE A 213 -4.10 17.79 -26.39
C PHE A 213 -4.08 17.42 -27.88
N PRO A 214 -5.24 17.44 -28.58
CA PRO A 214 -5.32 17.04 -29.99
C PRO A 214 -4.43 17.86 -30.91
N GLY A 215 -4.12 19.12 -30.56
CA GLY A 215 -3.16 19.94 -31.30
C GLY A 215 -1.72 19.37 -31.28
N CYS A 216 -1.34 18.67 -30.22
CA CYS A 216 -0.03 18.01 -30.08
C CYS A 216 0.05 16.73 -30.90
N LEU A 217 -1.05 15.95 -30.90
CA LEU A 217 -1.19 14.80 -31.79
C LEU A 217 -1.15 15.20 -33.27
N LEU A 218 -1.86 16.28 -33.65
CA LEU A 218 -1.80 16.79 -35.03
C LEU A 218 -0.37 17.21 -35.43
N ASP A 219 0.35 17.88 -34.55
CA ASP A 219 1.75 18.26 -34.79
C ASP A 219 2.66 17.03 -34.94
N ALA A 220 2.51 16.03 -34.07
CA ALA A 220 3.26 14.78 -34.15
C ALA A 220 3.01 14.05 -35.48
N LEU A 221 1.78 14.13 -36.00
CA LEU A 221 1.38 13.61 -37.31
C LEU A 221 1.75 14.51 -38.49
N GLY A 222 2.36 15.67 -38.26
CA GLY A 222 2.69 16.66 -39.29
C GLY A 222 1.46 17.29 -39.96
N ARG A 223 0.33 17.33 -39.26
CA ARG A 223 -0.95 17.87 -39.74
C ARG A 223 -1.15 19.31 -39.26
N PRO A 224 -1.80 20.17 -40.05
CA PRO A 224 -2.05 21.55 -39.63
C PRO A 224 -3.02 21.60 -38.44
N ARG A 225 -2.69 22.39 -37.42
CA ARG A 225 -3.62 22.73 -36.34
C ARG A 225 -4.77 23.60 -36.87
N PRO A 226 -6.00 23.45 -36.34
CA PRO A 226 -7.06 24.42 -36.60
C PRO A 226 -6.65 25.79 -36.07
N ALA A 227 -6.99 26.86 -36.79
CA ALA A 227 -6.62 28.24 -36.46
C ALA A 227 -7.25 28.77 -35.15
N ARG A 228 -8.10 27.97 -34.50
CA ARG A 228 -8.85 28.33 -33.31
C ARG A 228 -9.06 27.10 -32.43
N LEU A 229 -8.59 27.20 -31.19
CA LEU A 229 -8.78 26.17 -30.15
C LEU A 229 -9.70 26.64 -29.01
N LEU A 230 -9.98 27.96 -28.89
CA LEU A 230 -10.85 28.53 -27.84
C LEU A 230 -12.07 29.28 -28.42
N PRO A 231 -13.19 29.37 -27.67
CA PRO A 231 -14.36 30.17 -28.05
C PRO A 231 -14.08 31.68 -28.25
N PRO A 232 -14.96 32.44 -28.94
CA PRO A 232 -14.74 33.87 -29.15
C PRO A 232 -14.79 34.65 -27.83
N GLY A 233 -13.77 35.47 -27.59
CA GLY A 233 -13.71 36.33 -26.40
C GLY A 233 -13.00 35.71 -25.19
N VAL A 234 -12.53 34.47 -25.27
CA VAL A 234 -11.72 33.82 -24.23
C VAL A 234 -10.24 34.15 -24.48
N ALA A 235 -9.62 34.90 -23.57
CA ALA A 235 -8.19 35.17 -23.61
C ALA A 235 -7.42 34.00 -23.00
N GLY A 236 -6.40 33.49 -23.71
CA GLY A 236 -5.53 32.42 -23.24
C GLY A 236 -4.56 31.98 -24.33
N THR A 237 -3.32 31.68 -23.97
CA THR A 237 -2.35 31.06 -24.88
C THR A 237 -2.58 29.55 -24.88
N VAL A 238 -3.10 28.99 -25.97
CA VAL A 238 -3.11 27.53 -26.19
C VAL A 238 -1.75 27.12 -26.76
N GLU A 239 -0.69 27.42 -26.04
CA GLU A 239 0.68 27.11 -26.47
C GLU A 239 1.53 26.63 -25.30
N ALA A 240 1.35 25.36 -24.97
CA ALA A 240 2.44 24.39 -24.89
C ALA A 240 1.78 23.01 -24.87
N CYS A 241 2.31 22.06 -25.65
CA CYS A 241 2.07 20.67 -25.31
C CYS A 241 2.61 20.45 -23.89
N PRO A 242 1.92 19.70 -23.03
CA PRO A 242 2.44 19.46 -21.69
C PRO A 242 3.80 18.78 -21.82
N ALA A 243 4.71 19.10 -20.90
CA ALA A 243 5.94 18.31 -20.81
C ALA A 243 5.54 16.84 -20.57
N ALA A 244 6.38 15.92 -21.06
CA ALA A 244 6.25 14.51 -20.68
C ALA A 244 6.03 14.43 -19.17
N ALA A 245 4.94 13.74 -18.77
CA ALA A 245 4.98 13.12 -17.47
C ALA A 245 6.29 12.32 -17.47
N PRO A 246 7.18 12.53 -16.48
CA PRO A 246 8.50 11.95 -16.55
C PRO A 246 8.35 10.45 -16.81
N ALA A 247 8.82 10.00 -17.98
CA ALA A 247 8.94 8.59 -18.28
C ALA A 247 9.61 7.94 -17.06
N THR A 248 9.08 6.81 -16.61
CA THR A 248 9.57 6.02 -15.48
C THR A 248 11.02 5.57 -15.77
N GLY A 249 11.98 6.49 -15.62
CA GLY A 249 13.27 6.33 -16.27
C GLY A 249 14.22 7.53 -16.31
N GLU A 250 13.96 8.64 -15.63
CA GLU A 250 14.96 9.54 -15.02
C GLU A 250 14.19 10.62 -14.26
N ARG A 251 13.68 10.27 -13.08
CA ARG A 251 13.01 11.22 -12.22
C ARG A 251 14.04 12.15 -11.62
N THR A 252 13.96 13.44 -11.93
CA THR A 252 14.56 14.49 -11.11
C THR A 252 13.93 14.38 -9.73
N LEU A 253 14.69 13.79 -8.81
CA LEU A 253 14.32 13.68 -7.41
C LEU A 253 14.07 15.10 -6.84
N PRO A 254 13.11 15.30 -5.91
CA PRO A 254 12.69 16.63 -5.45
C PRO A 254 13.84 17.54 -4.97
N ASP A 255 13.60 18.85 -5.02
CA ASP A 255 14.55 19.88 -4.57
C ASP A 255 14.68 19.96 -3.03
N ASP A 256 13.71 19.42 -2.28
CA ASP A 256 13.66 19.44 -0.80
C ASP A 256 14.35 18.22 -0.15
N ARG A 257 15.15 17.47 -0.91
CA ARG A 257 15.87 16.31 -0.37
C ARG A 257 16.95 16.73 0.62
N PRO A 258 17.13 15.97 1.71
CA PRO A 258 18.20 16.26 2.63
C PRO A 258 19.55 16.08 1.92
N SER A 259 20.47 16.99 2.21
CA SER A 259 21.83 16.86 1.68
C SER A 259 22.56 15.70 2.35
N LEU A 260 23.56 15.11 1.67
CA LEU A 260 24.41 14.09 2.31
C LEU A 260 25.16 14.61 3.55
N GLU A 261 25.40 15.93 3.64
CA GLU A 261 25.99 16.56 4.82
C GLU A 261 24.99 16.57 6.00
N GLU A 262 23.73 16.92 5.73
CA GLU A 262 22.64 16.84 6.71
C GLU A 262 22.44 15.40 7.19
N CYS A 263 22.42 14.43 6.27
CA CYS A 263 22.29 13.02 6.61
C CYS A 263 23.46 12.50 7.43
N ALA A 264 24.69 12.91 7.11
CA ALA A 264 25.86 12.58 7.92
C ALA A 264 25.74 13.09 9.37
N GLY A 265 25.07 14.23 9.60
CA GLY A 265 24.78 14.77 10.93
C GLY A 265 23.73 13.97 11.71
N LEU A 266 22.90 13.17 11.03
CA LEU A 266 21.85 12.33 11.62
C LEU A 266 22.23 10.85 11.72
N ARG A 267 23.47 10.48 11.39
CA ARG A 267 23.97 9.12 11.54
C ARG A 267 24.07 8.72 13.01
N PRO A 268 23.80 7.45 13.35
CA PRO A 268 24.21 6.93 14.63
C PRO A 268 25.74 6.80 14.71
N SER A 269 26.24 6.61 15.93
CA SER A 269 27.65 6.32 16.20
C SER A 269 28.18 5.14 15.36
N ARG A 270 27.36 4.10 15.18
CA ARG A 270 27.67 2.92 14.40
C ARG A 270 26.81 2.84 13.14
N TRP A 271 27.29 3.49 12.09
CA TRP A 271 26.71 3.45 10.74
C TRP A 271 27.59 2.60 9.82
N ALA A 272 26.98 1.77 8.98
CA ALA A 272 27.69 0.94 8.02
C ALA A 272 27.15 1.08 6.59
N GLU A 273 28.07 1.06 5.61
CA GLU A 273 27.72 1.13 4.20
C GLU A 273 26.75 0.02 3.78
N THR A 274 25.88 0.36 2.83
CA THR A 274 24.95 -0.58 2.24
C THR A 274 25.68 -1.74 1.57
N ARG A 275 25.21 -2.96 1.82
CA ARG A 275 25.69 -4.17 1.15
C ARG A 275 24.68 -4.71 0.17
N GLY A 276 25.16 -5.22 -0.96
CA GLY A 276 24.26 -5.91 -1.87
C GLY A 276 24.96 -6.51 -3.07
N VAL A 277 24.21 -7.33 -3.79
CA VAL A 277 24.68 -8.05 -4.96
C VAL A 277 23.73 -7.82 -6.12
N PRO A 278 24.22 -7.35 -7.29
CA PRO A 278 23.40 -7.27 -8.48
C PRO A 278 23.24 -8.64 -9.13
N GLU A 279 22.04 -8.95 -9.58
CA GLU A 279 21.77 -10.20 -10.32
C GLU A 279 21.48 -9.90 -11.82
N PRO A 280 22.03 -10.71 -12.75
CA PRO A 280 21.67 -10.62 -14.16
C PRO A 280 20.17 -10.91 -14.38
N GLY A 281 19.51 -10.10 -15.20
CA GLY A 281 18.07 -10.28 -15.48
C GLY A 281 17.14 -9.81 -14.35
N ALA A 282 17.62 -8.87 -13.53
CA ALA A 282 16.83 -8.22 -12.49
C ALA A 282 15.52 -7.64 -13.03
N ARG A 283 14.42 -7.93 -12.34
CA ARG A 283 13.09 -7.35 -12.58
C ARG A 283 12.61 -6.43 -11.47
N LEU A 284 13.16 -6.62 -10.27
CA LEU A 284 12.89 -5.81 -9.09
C LEU A 284 14.18 -5.73 -8.27
N ARG A 285 14.53 -4.53 -7.81
CA ARG A 285 15.59 -4.37 -6.81
C ARG A 285 14.96 -4.20 -5.44
N VAL A 286 15.40 -4.99 -4.46
CA VAL A 286 14.81 -5.00 -3.12
C VAL A 286 15.82 -4.59 -2.08
N PHE A 287 15.44 -3.65 -1.21
CA PHE A 287 16.21 -3.16 -0.08
C PHE A 287 15.52 -3.56 1.23
N ALA A 288 16.29 -4.04 2.20
CA ALA A 288 15.87 -4.20 3.59
C ALA A 288 16.70 -3.25 4.47
N LEU A 289 16.02 -2.31 5.12
CA LEU A 289 16.66 -1.31 5.96
C LEU A 289 16.78 -1.81 7.40
N GLN A 290 18.00 -1.83 7.93
CA GLN A 290 18.27 -2.04 9.36
C GLN A 290 18.36 -0.68 10.04
N PHE A 291 17.21 -0.16 10.47
CA PHE A 291 17.14 1.17 11.05
C PHE A 291 17.33 1.13 12.56
N LYS A 292 18.25 1.98 13.06
CA LYS A 292 18.45 2.18 14.49
C LYS A 292 17.47 3.23 15.03
N GLN A 293 16.53 2.79 15.86
CA GLN A 293 15.61 3.67 16.55
C GLN A 293 16.35 4.63 17.49
N ASP A 294 16.03 5.91 17.36
CA ASP A 294 16.59 6.96 18.21
C ASP A 294 15.56 8.08 18.40
N ILE A 295 15.16 8.31 19.65
CA ILE A 295 14.12 9.26 20.01
C ILE A 295 14.49 10.72 19.65
N ARG A 296 15.76 11.02 19.38
CA ARG A 296 16.19 12.33 18.90
C ARG A 296 15.65 12.66 17.51
N HIS A 297 15.26 11.65 16.73
CA HIS A 297 14.72 11.85 15.38
C HIS A 297 13.25 12.26 15.37
N VAL A 298 12.57 12.28 16.52
CA VAL A 298 11.15 12.66 16.64
C VAL A 298 10.99 13.92 17.48
N GLU A 299 11.87 14.91 17.30
CA GLU A 299 11.64 16.23 17.91
C GLU A 299 10.47 16.93 17.21
N THR A 300 10.46 16.93 15.89
CA THR A 300 9.41 17.50 15.04
C THR A 300 9.01 16.54 13.92
N TYR A 301 7.93 16.87 13.20
CA TYR A 301 7.56 16.18 11.96
C TYR A 301 8.70 16.19 10.94
N ASP A 302 9.34 17.35 10.77
CA ASP A 302 10.45 17.53 9.83
C ASP A 302 11.67 16.68 10.21
N THR A 303 12.04 16.60 11.49
CA THR A 303 13.21 15.79 11.89
C THR A 303 13.01 14.31 11.57
N PHE A 304 11.80 13.79 11.79
CA PHE A 304 11.48 12.39 11.50
C PHE A 304 11.49 12.16 9.99
N ARG A 305 10.79 13.02 9.24
CA ARG A 305 10.74 12.97 7.77
C ARG A 305 12.14 13.04 7.15
N THR A 306 12.96 13.98 7.59
CA THR A 306 14.35 14.14 7.16
C THR A 306 15.16 12.88 7.45
N LYS A 307 15.06 12.30 8.64
CA LYS A 307 15.79 11.05 8.97
C LYS A 307 15.35 9.90 8.05
N MET A 308 14.05 9.73 7.80
CA MET A 308 13.55 8.67 6.91
C MET A 308 14.05 8.84 5.47
N ARG A 309 14.12 10.08 4.99
CA ARG A 309 14.70 10.43 3.68
C ARG A 309 16.21 10.27 3.65
N CYS A 310 16.90 10.51 4.75
CA CYS A 310 18.34 10.26 4.82
C CYS A 310 18.69 8.78 4.68
N LEU A 311 17.85 7.86 5.19
CA LEU A 311 18.01 6.44 4.89
C LEU A 311 17.91 6.17 3.38
N MET A 312 17.03 6.88 2.67
CA MET A 312 16.95 6.78 1.21
C MET A 312 18.21 7.33 0.52
N GLU A 313 18.63 8.55 0.85
CA GLU A 313 19.80 9.20 0.23
C GLU A 313 21.10 8.43 0.45
N GLU A 314 21.29 7.88 1.66
CA GLU A 314 22.53 7.21 2.02
C GLU A 314 22.55 5.75 1.60
N HIS A 315 21.40 5.05 1.68
CA HIS A 315 21.37 3.61 1.53
C HIS A 315 20.68 3.09 0.28
N VAL A 316 19.76 3.85 -0.32
CA VAL A 316 18.92 3.36 -1.43
C VAL A 316 19.29 4.04 -2.74
N VAL A 317 19.27 5.38 -2.80
CA VAL A 317 19.54 6.18 -4.00
C VAL A 317 20.84 5.80 -4.70
N PRO A 318 21.98 5.58 -4.01
CA PRO A 318 23.23 5.19 -4.67
C PRO A 318 23.17 3.86 -5.42
N HIS A 319 22.14 3.05 -5.11
CA HIS A 319 21.93 1.72 -5.65
C HIS A 319 20.62 1.61 -6.45
N LEU A 320 19.90 2.71 -6.73
CA LEU A 320 18.79 2.65 -7.68
C LEU A 320 19.31 2.51 -9.11
N ARG A 321 18.48 1.91 -9.99
CA ARG A 321 18.77 1.80 -11.42
C ARG A 321 17.59 2.36 -12.22
N PRO A 322 17.83 3.27 -13.18
CA PRO A 322 16.78 3.72 -14.09
C PRO A 322 16.11 2.54 -14.81
N GLY A 323 14.78 2.57 -14.90
CA GLY A 323 13.98 1.52 -15.54
C GLY A 323 13.85 0.21 -14.76
N LEU A 324 14.44 0.09 -13.57
CA LEU A 324 14.25 -1.06 -12.69
C LEU A 324 13.44 -0.64 -11.46
N PRO A 325 12.24 -1.21 -11.23
CA PRO A 325 11.47 -0.96 -10.01
C PRO A 325 12.30 -1.24 -8.75
N GLY A 326 12.18 -0.36 -7.76
CA GLY A 326 12.76 -0.53 -6.43
C GLY A 326 11.67 -0.83 -5.40
N LEU A 327 11.90 -1.79 -4.50
CA LEU A 327 11.11 -2.04 -3.30
C LEU A 327 11.98 -1.79 -2.08
N VAL A 328 11.54 -0.90 -1.20
CA VAL A 328 12.24 -0.53 0.03
C VAL A 328 11.41 -0.98 1.22
N VAL A 329 11.95 -1.90 2.01
CA VAL A 329 11.30 -2.43 3.21
C VAL A 329 11.96 -1.78 4.43
N TYR A 330 11.20 -0.91 5.10
CA TYR A 330 11.52 -0.41 6.44
C TYR A 330 11.12 -1.45 7.49
N ASN A 331 11.62 -1.27 8.70
CA ASN A 331 11.38 -2.16 9.83
C ASN A 331 9.97 -2.05 10.41
N GLU A 332 9.62 -3.01 11.26
CA GLU A 332 8.36 -3.01 11.99
C GLU A 332 8.31 -1.86 13.01
N ASP A 333 7.10 -1.32 13.23
CA ASP A 333 6.74 -0.27 14.17
C ASP A 333 7.57 1.01 14.08
N ILE A 334 8.12 1.31 12.90
CA ILE A 334 8.87 2.55 12.67
C ILE A 334 8.03 3.81 12.95
N GLY A 335 6.71 3.74 12.80
CA GLY A 335 5.81 4.83 13.17
C GLY A 335 5.66 5.06 14.67
N LEU A 336 5.94 4.07 15.54
CA LEU A 336 5.67 4.18 16.98
C LEU A 336 6.44 5.31 17.66
N MET A 337 7.69 5.53 17.24
CA MET A 337 8.52 6.60 17.80
C MET A 337 7.89 7.98 17.59
N THR A 338 7.03 8.18 16.58
CA THR A 338 6.41 9.47 16.27
C THR A 338 5.44 9.95 17.35
N LEU A 339 5.00 9.09 18.29
CA LEU A 339 4.35 9.51 19.54
C LEU A 339 5.22 10.50 20.34
N GLY A 340 6.52 10.41 20.15
CA GLY A 340 7.50 11.29 20.72
C GLY A 340 7.60 12.64 20.02
N ILE A 341 6.79 13.01 19.03
CA ILE A 341 6.84 14.32 18.34
C ILE A 341 6.28 15.47 19.20
N GLY A 342 6.92 16.63 19.09
CA GLY A 342 6.35 17.88 19.56
C GLY A 342 6.29 18.05 21.09
N SER A 343 5.48 18.99 21.55
CA SER A 343 5.21 19.29 22.95
C SER A 343 4.46 18.15 23.64
N ARG A 344 3.60 17.41 22.92
CA ARG A 344 2.95 16.20 23.46
C ARG A 344 3.96 15.08 23.73
N GLY A 345 4.99 14.94 22.89
CA GLY A 345 6.03 13.93 23.04
C GLY A 345 7.20 14.32 23.96
N GLU A 346 7.30 15.57 24.41
CA GLU A 346 8.49 16.09 25.13
C GLU A 346 8.88 15.26 26.35
N ALA A 347 7.90 14.91 27.20
CA ALA A 347 8.16 14.10 28.39
C ALA A 347 8.63 12.68 28.05
N LEU A 348 8.17 12.11 26.93
CA LEU A 348 8.64 10.81 26.45
C LEU A 348 10.11 10.89 26.02
N ARG A 349 10.47 11.94 25.27
CA ARG A 349 11.85 12.16 24.83
C ARG A 349 12.78 12.37 26.02
N GLU A 350 12.37 13.18 27.00
CA GLU A 350 13.15 13.43 28.21
C GLU A 350 13.36 12.13 28.99
N ALA A 351 12.30 11.36 29.25
CA ALA A 351 12.39 10.09 29.96
C ALA A 351 13.32 9.11 29.25
N ALA A 352 13.16 8.96 27.93
CA ALA A 352 13.99 8.11 27.10
C ALA A 352 15.46 8.57 27.04
N ALA A 353 15.76 9.85 27.27
CA ALA A 353 17.13 10.36 27.33
C ALA A 353 17.82 10.19 28.69
N THR A 354 17.10 9.77 29.74
CA THR A 354 17.68 9.65 31.08
C THR A 354 18.42 8.32 31.31
N PRO A 355 19.53 8.30 32.10
CA PRO A 355 20.22 7.06 32.47
C PRO A 355 19.50 6.22 33.53
N LEU A 356 18.42 6.73 34.14
CA LEU A 356 17.68 6.05 35.20
C LEU A 356 16.70 5.01 34.61
N ARG A 357 17.23 4.10 33.82
CA ARG A 357 16.49 3.01 33.18
C ARG A 357 16.49 1.83 34.13
N ALA A 358 15.32 1.27 34.42
CA ALA A 358 15.26 0.10 35.29
C ALA A 358 16.01 -1.05 34.61
N PRO A 359 16.75 -1.91 35.33
CA PRO A 359 17.31 -3.13 34.78
C PRO A 359 16.15 -4.09 34.56
N VAL A 360 15.34 -3.86 33.54
CA VAL A 360 14.16 -4.69 33.31
C VAL A 360 14.61 -5.92 32.55
N GLY A 361 14.24 -7.08 33.08
CA GLY A 361 14.34 -8.33 32.37
C GLY A 361 13.54 -8.28 31.07
N ASP A 362 13.76 -9.26 30.21
CA ASP A 362 13.24 -9.25 28.84
C ASP A 362 11.69 -9.34 28.77
N ASP A 363 11.01 -9.63 29.89
CA ASP A 363 9.55 -9.65 30.02
C ASP A 363 8.98 -8.31 30.54
N ALA A 364 8.60 -7.43 29.60
CA ALA A 364 7.87 -6.17 29.77
C ALA A 364 8.56 -5.05 30.59
N PRO A 365 9.30 -4.13 29.94
CA PRO A 365 9.97 -3.05 30.64
C PRO A 365 8.99 -2.06 31.24
N VAL A 366 9.17 -1.79 32.54
CA VAL A 366 8.52 -0.69 33.28
C VAL A 366 8.60 0.63 32.49
N GLY A 367 9.66 0.83 31.71
CA GLY A 367 9.85 1.97 30.81
C GLY A 367 8.77 2.09 29.73
N ALA A 368 8.39 1.00 29.05
CA ALA A 368 7.37 1.04 28.01
C ALA A 368 5.97 1.34 28.56
N ALA A 369 5.61 0.73 29.70
CA ALA A 369 4.34 1.04 30.37
C ALA A 369 4.30 2.49 30.86
N ALA A 370 5.41 3.00 31.39
CA ALA A 370 5.54 4.40 31.79
C ALA A 370 5.44 5.35 30.59
N ALA A 371 6.06 5.01 29.47
CA ALA A 371 5.97 5.77 28.22
C ALA A 371 4.51 5.84 27.74
N LEU A 372 3.80 4.71 27.65
CA LEU A 372 2.38 4.70 27.28
C LEU A 372 1.53 5.54 28.25
N ALA A 373 1.82 5.53 29.55
CA ALA A 373 1.13 6.37 30.52
C ALA A 373 1.40 7.88 30.34
N MET A 374 2.64 8.27 30.05
CA MET A 374 3.01 9.65 29.74
C MET A 374 2.33 10.13 28.46
N ALA A 375 2.33 9.30 27.42
CA ALA A 375 1.69 9.58 26.15
C ALA A 375 0.16 9.73 26.33
N ASN A 376 -0.47 8.82 27.06
CA ASN A 376 -1.89 8.93 27.44
C ASN A 376 -2.23 10.24 28.16
N ALA A 377 -1.36 10.71 29.06
CA ALA A 377 -1.56 11.97 29.77
C ALA A 377 -1.43 13.19 28.83
N ALA A 378 -0.48 13.16 27.89
CA ALA A 378 -0.27 14.22 26.90
C ALA A 378 -1.45 14.36 25.91
N TYR A 379 -2.11 13.24 25.59
CA TYR A 379 -3.27 13.19 24.69
C TYR A 379 -4.63 13.15 25.43
N ALA A 380 -4.68 13.53 26.70
CA ALA A 380 -5.89 13.36 27.53
C ALA A 380 -7.18 13.98 26.93
N PRO A 381 -7.17 15.19 26.31
CA PRO A 381 -8.35 15.74 25.64
C PRO A 381 -8.84 14.87 24.47
N GLN A 382 -7.92 14.38 23.63
CA GLN A 382 -8.21 13.54 22.47
C GLN A 382 -8.72 12.17 22.91
N VAL A 383 -8.10 11.58 23.95
CA VAL A 383 -8.58 10.34 24.59
C VAL A 383 -10.02 10.51 25.07
N ALA A 384 -10.35 11.59 25.77
CA ALA A 384 -11.70 11.84 26.25
C ALA A 384 -12.70 12.01 25.10
N ALA A 385 -12.29 12.68 24.03
CA ALA A 385 -13.11 12.87 22.83
C ALA A 385 -13.43 11.53 22.15
N TYR A 386 -12.43 10.69 21.93
CA TYR A 386 -12.64 9.38 21.31
C TYR A 386 -13.37 8.40 22.21
N GLN A 387 -13.19 8.45 23.54
CA GLN A 387 -14.03 7.68 24.47
C GLN A 387 -15.50 8.09 24.39
N ALA A 388 -15.78 9.38 24.15
CA ALA A 388 -17.14 9.85 23.93
C ALA A 388 -17.69 9.41 22.56
N ARG A 389 -16.86 9.41 21.52
CA ARG A 389 -17.23 9.04 20.13
C ARG A 389 -17.47 7.54 19.96
N PHE A 390 -16.58 6.70 20.49
CA PHE A 390 -16.58 5.25 20.25
C PHE A 390 -16.99 4.41 21.47
N GLY A 391 -17.20 5.04 22.62
CA GLY A 391 -17.40 4.34 23.89
C GLY A 391 -16.07 3.99 24.58
N PRO A 392 -16.08 3.13 25.62
CA PRO A 392 -14.88 2.81 26.37
C PRO A 392 -13.79 2.19 25.48
N ILE A 393 -12.62 2.85 25.42
CA ILE A 393 -11.42 2.36 24.75
C ILE A 393 -10.47 1.79 25.80
N ASP A 394 -9.79 0.68 25.50
CA ASP A 394 -8.80 0.09 26.41
C ASP A 394 -7.69 1.11 26.72
N PRO A 395 -7.42 1.42 28.02
CA PRO A 395 -6.41 2.40 28.40
C PRO A 395 -5.00 2.09 27.88
N ARG A 396 -4.70 0.83 27.57
CA ARG A 396 -3.41 0.41 27.02
C ARG A 396 -3.22 0.89 25.57
N LYS A 397 -4.29 0.95 24.77
CA LYS A 397 -4.26 1.31 23.35
C LYS A 397 -4.79 2.69 23.00
N GLN A 398 -5.49 3.35 23.92
CA GLN A 398 -6.22 4.60 23.61
C GLN A 398 -5.31 5.72 23.06
N VAL A 399 -4.02 5.75 23.41
CA VAL A 399 -3.08 6.73 22.84
C VAL A 399 -2.91 6.54 21.34
N PHE A 400 -2.96 5.32 20.82
CA PHE A 400 -2.81 5.06 19.39
C PHE A 400 -4.01 5.53 18.57
N VAL A 401 -5.18 5.65 19.20
CA VAL A 401 -6.36 6.32 18.62
C VAL A 401 -6.25 7.84 18.79
N ALA A 402 -5.76 8.29 19.95
CA ALA A 402 -5.68 9.71 20.27
C ALA A 402 -4.61 10.45 19.44
N ALA A 403 -3.56 9.76 19.02
CA ALA A 403 -2.45 10.28 18.23
C ALA A 403 -2.64 10.11 16.71
N THR A 404 -3.85 9.84 16.22
CA THR A 404 -4.13 9.63 14.79
C THR A 404 -3.62 10.76 13.90
N ASP A 405 -3.82 12.04 14.26
CA ASP A 405 -3.32 13.17 13.47
C ASP A 405 -1.80 13.16 13.34
N THR A 406 -1.11 12.87 14.45
CA THR A 406 0.35 12.75 14.49
C THR A 406 0.83 11.58 13.63
N PHE A 407 0.20 10.42 13.71
CA PHE A 407 0.56 9.26 12.87
C PHE A 407 0.30 9.51 11.39
N ALA A 408 -0.85 10.07 11.02
CA ALA A 408 -1.17 10.37 9.64
C ALA A 408 -0.11 11.28 9.01
N ARG A 409 0.30 12.35 9.71
CA ARG A 409 1.30 13.32 9.22
C ARG A 409 2.73 12.81 9.30
N ALA A 410 3.14 12.28 10.44
CA ALA A 410 4.53 11.90 10.66
C ALA A 410 4.88 10.60 9.94
N PHE A 411 3.99 9.61 10.00
CA PHE A 411 4.22 8.28 9.44
C PHE A 411 3.63 8.17 8.04
N SER A 412 2.29 8.18 7.89
CA SER A 412 1.65 7.83 6.62
C SER A 412 2.07 8.76 5.48
N GLN A 413 2.03 10.08 5.69
CA GLN A 413 2.47 11.06 4.69
C GLN A 413 3.97 10.97 4.37
N THR A 414 4.82 10.64 5.35
CA THR A 414 6.26 10.51 5.10
C THR A 414 6.55 9.36 4.15
N PHE A 415 5.99 8.18 4.39
CA PHE A 415 6.25 7.01 3.54
C PHE A 415 5.50 7.07 2.21
N ALA A 416 4.29 7.64 2.19
CA ALA A 416 3.59 7.99 0.95
C ALA A 416 4.45 8.92 0.07
N ASP A 417 4.98 10.00 0.65
CA ASP A 417 5.80 10.95 -0.09
C ASP A 417 7.17 10.35 -0.46
N ILE A 418 7.79 9.49 0.35
CA ILE A 418 9.02 8.78 -0.04
C ILE A 418 8.76 7.88 -1.24
N ALA A 419 7.69 7.07 -1.20
CA ALA A 419 7.34 6.18 -2.31
C ALA A 419 7.13 6.98 -3.59
N ARG A 420 6.32 8.05 -3.49
CA ARG A 420 6.09 8.99 -4.58
C ARG A 420 7.42 9.56 -5.03
N ASP A 421 8.10 10.38 -4.23
CA ASP A 421 9.26 11.19 -4.61
C ASP A 421 10.44 10.41 -5.20
N TYR A 422 10.76 9.25 -4.60
CA TYR A 422 11.88 8.41 -5.04
C TYR A 422 11.49 7.45 -6.15
N GLY A 423 10.21 7.32 -6.49
CA GLY A 423 9.73 6.41 -7.53
C GLY A 423 9.96 4.95 -7.18
N VAL A 424 9.73 4.60 -5.91
CA VAL A 424 9.92 3.25 -5.37
C VAL A 424 8.66 2.78 -4.66
N TRP A 425 8.54 1.47 -4.53
CA TRP A 425 7.59 0.85 -3.62
C TRP A 425 8.15 0.90 -2.20
N VAL A 426 7.33 1.26 -1.23
CA VAL A 426 7.74 1.40 0.17
C VAL A 426 6.87 0.53 1.05
N VAL A 427 7.51 -0.30 1.88
CA VAL A 427 6.86 -1.00 2.97
C VAL A 427 7.29 -0.38 4.28
N ALA A 428 6.34 0.04 5.09
CA ALA A 428 6.56 0.47 6.48
C ALA A 428 5.37 0.08 7.33
N THR A 429 5.51 0.14 8.65
CA THR A 429 4.48 -0.37 9.56
C THR A 429 4.28 0.55 10.76
N ASN A 430 3.06 0.53 11.32
CA ASN A 430 2.71 1.28 12.52
C ASN A 430 1.52 0.66 13.27
N ASN A 431 1.42 0.95 14.57
CA ASN A 431 0.22 0.71 15.36
C ASN A 431 -0.67 1.95 15.34
N GLN A 432 -1.64 1.98 14.42
CA GLN A 432 -2.54 3.12 14.27
C GLN A 432 -3.98 2.68 13.99
N ALA A 433 -4.92 3.59 14.27
CA ALA A 433 -6.30 3.45 13.84
C ALA A 433 -6.47 3.92 12.40
N ASP A 434 -7.49 3.39 11.71
CA ASP A 434 -7.99 3.95 10.46
C ASP A 434 -8.46 5.39 10.69
N TYR A 435 -8.35 6.24 9.66
CA TYR A 435 -8.62 7.66 9.79
C TYR A 435 -9.21 8.28 8.53
N GLU A 436 -9.81 9.44 8.73
CA GLU A 436 -10.38 10.28 7.68
C GLU A 436 -9.86 11.71 7.86
N ALA A 437 -9.78 12.44 6.75
CA ALA A 437 -9.52 13.88 6.79
C ALA A 437 -10.78 14.64 7.23
N SER A 438 -10.62 15.65 8.08
CA SER A 438 -11.69 16.53 8.54
C SER A 438 -11.27 17.99 8.48
N THR A 439 -12.15 18.81 7.92
CA THR A 439 -12.05 20.28 7.91
C THR A 439 -13.03 20.93 8.90
N ASP A 440 -13.72 20.14 9.73
CA ASP A 440 -14.61 20.67 10.76
C ASP A 440 -13.80 21.50 11.78
N PRO A 441 -14.14 22.79 11.98
CA PRO A 441 -13.44 23.62 12.96
C PRO A 441 -13.38 23.05 14.38
N ALA A 442 -14.38 22.25 14.78
CA ALA A 442 -14.40 21.58 16.07
C ALA A 442 -13.39 20.42 16.14
N ASP A 443 -13.26 19.65 15.06
CA ASP A 443 -12.25 18.60 14.97
C ASP A 443 -10.85 19.21 14.93
N ILE A 444 -10.63 20.26 14.13
CA ILE A 444 -9.35 20.97 14.06
C ILE A 444 -8.96 21.49 15.45
N ALA A 445 -9.87 22.17 16.15
CA ALA A 445 -9.58 22.72 17.48
C ALA A 445 -9.25 21.65 18.53
N LEU A 446 -9.73 20.42 18.35
CA LEU A 446 -9.61 19.34 19.32
C LEU A 446 -8.45 18.38 19.01
N PHE A 447 -8.25 18.02 17.75
CA PHE A 447 -7.33 16.96 17.36
C PHE A 447 -6.03 17.48 16.75
N ALA A 448 -6.01 18.69 16.19
CA ALA A 448 -4.80 19.24 15.60
C ALA A 448 -3.67 19.25 16.63
N ASP A 449 -2.47 18.94 16.14
CA ASP A 449 -1.27 19.04 16.94
C ASP A 449 -0.99 20.52 17.27
N PRO A 450 -0.83 20.89 18.56
CA PRO A 450 -0.66 22.28 18.99
C PRO A 450 0.62 22.94 18.48
N ASP A 451 1.61 22.15 18.02
CA ASP A 451 2.85 22.69 17.49
C ASP A 451 2.76 23.02 15.99
N LEU A 452 1.70 22.58 15.33
CA LEU A 452 1.37 23.03 13.99
C LEU A 452 0.74 24.42 14.07
N GLY A 453 1.08 25.27 13.10
CA GLY A 453 0.55 26.63 12.99
C GLY A 453 -0.93 26.65 12.60
N ASP A 454 -1.30 27.49 11.63
CA ASP A 454 -2.65 27.46 11.09
C ASP A 454 -2.87 26.14 10.32
N VAL A 455 -3.74 25.28 10.86
CA VAL A 455 -4.10 23.96 10.30
C VAL A 455 -5.48 24.07 9.65
N GLU A 456 -5.57 23.76 8.35
CA GLU A 456 -6.82 23.80 7.58
C GLU A 456 -7.56 22.46 7.53
N GLU A 457 -6.86 21.36 7.82
CA GLU A 457 -7.37 19.98 7.81
C GLU A 457 -6.68 19.18 8.91
N VAL A 458 -7.42 18.30 9.60
CA VAL A 458 -6.92 17.38 10.63
C VAL A 458 -7.29 15.93 10.29
N TYR A 459 -6.48 14.96 10.72
CA TYR A 459 -6.81 13.54 10.54
C TYR A 459 -7.41 12.96 11.82
N VAL A 460 -8.62 12.42 11.69
CA VAL A 460 -9.44 11.96 12.82
C VAL A 460 -9.67 10.46 12.68
N ALA A 461 -9.52 9.72 13.77
CA ALA A 461 -9.78 8.29 13.76
C ALA A 461 -11.22 8.01 13.35
N SER A 462 -11.42 7.09 12.40
CA SER A 462 -12.73 6.61 11.97
C SER A 462 -13.22 5.45 12.86
N SER A 463 -12.30 4.81 13.58
CA SER A 463 -12.53 3.67 14.47
C SER A 463 -11.66 3.72 15.73
N ALA A 464 -12.10 3.04 16.80
CA ALA A 464 -11.27 2.78 17.98
C ALA A 464 -10.41 1.51 17.87
N ARG A 465 -10.49 0.83 16.72
CA ARG A 465 -9.68 -0.35 16.40
C ARG A 465 -8.28 0.10 16.02
N VAL A 466 -7.27 -0.56 16.60
CA VAL A 466 -5.85 -0.29 16.35
C VAL A 466 -5.20 -1.63 16.11
N THR A 467 -4.58 -1.81 14.94
CA THR A 467 -3.79 -3.02 14.64
C THR A 467 -2.34 -2.64 14.37
N ASN A 468 -1.45 -3.62 14.47
CA ASN A 468 -0.12 -3.51 13.90
C ASN A 468 -0.25 -3.72 12.40
N SER A 469 -0.18 -2.61 11.66
CA SER A 469 -0.46 -2.58 10.23
C SER A 469 0.83 -2.45 9.44
N THR A 470 0.99 -3.30 8.45
CA THR A 470 2.03 -3.20 7.42
C THR A 470 1.43 -2.62 6.16
N MET A 471 1.92 -1.46 5.76
CA MET A 471 1.42 -0.71 4.60
C MET A 471 2.41 -0.78 3.44
N LEU A 472 1.87 -0.91 2.24
CA LEU A 472 2.61 -0.83 0.98
C LEU A 472 2.16 0.41 0.21
N TRP A 473 3.07 1.37 0.01
CA TRP A 473 2.85 2.50 -0.89
C TRP A 473 3.53 2.26 -2.24
N GLY A 474 2.84 2.67 -3.31
CA GLY A 474 3.34 2.68 -4.67
C GLY A 474 3.94 4.04 -5.06
N PRO A 475 4.67 4.10 -6.18
CA PRO A 475 5.25 5.35 -6.68
C PRO A 475 4.23 6.34 -7.26
N GLU A 476 2.99 5.89 -7.46
CA GLU A 476 1.90 6.61 -8.12
C GLU A 476 0.66 6.62 -7.24
N ASP A 477 -0.12 7.70 -7.32
CA ASP A 477 -1.40 7.80 -6.61
C ASP A 477 -2.41 6.80 -7.20
N VAL A 478 -3.03 6.01 -6.33
CA VAL A 478 -4.07 5.02 -6.65
C VAL A 478 -5.47 5.52 -6.31
N ASP A 479 -5.57 6.40 -5.32
CA ASP A 479 -6.80 7.06 -4.89
C ASP A 479 -6.49 8.54 -4.59
N PRO A 480 -6.66 9.44 -5.57
CA PRO A 480 -6.38 10.86 -5.38
C PRO A 480 -7.23 11.55 -4.31
N ASP A 481 -8.41 10.98 -4.01
CA ASP A 481 -9.40 11.54 -3.07
C ASP A 481 -9.17 11.05 -1.63
N ALA A 482 -8.39 9.98 -1.45
CA ALA A 482 -7.94 9.53 -0.13
C ALA A 482 -7.13 10.61 0.61
N PRO A 483 -7.06 10.51 1.96
CA PRO A 483 -6.16 11.35 2.75
C PRO A 483 -4.73 11.32 2.19
N ARG A 484 -3.98 12.42 2.30
CA ARG A 484 -2.67 12.58 1.65
C ARG A 484 -1.71 11.40 1.87
N GLY A 485 -1.69 10.83 3.07
CA GLY A 485 -0.84 9.69 3.43
C GLY A 485 -1.32 8.34 2.87
N GLU A 486 -2.47 8.30 2.22
CA GLU A 486 -3.11 7.10 1.67
C GLU A 486 -3.32 7.17 0.15
N ARG A 487 -3.05 8.32 -0.47
CA ARG A 487 -3.29 8.50 -1.92
C ARG A 487 -2.62 7.47 -2.81
N ASN A 488 -1.42 7.04 -2.44
CA ASN A 488 -0.65 6.00 -3.13
C ASN A 488 -0.52 4.71 -2.29
N LEU A 489 -1.41 4.49 -1.31
CA LEU A 489 -1.44 3.30 -0.49
C LEU A 489 -2.11 2.16 -1.27
N VAL A 490 -1.34 1.11 -1.56
CA VAL A 490 -1.75 0.00 -2.42
C VAL A 490 -2.31 -1.17 -1.61
N PHE A 491 -1.77 -1.39 -0.41
CA PHE A 491 -2.17 -2.52 0.41
C PHE A 491 -1.90 -2.28 1.90
N VAL A 492 -2.76 -2.84 2.75
CA VAL A 492 -2.59 -2.88 4.20
C VAL A 492 -2.76 -4.32 4.67
N ASN A 493 -1.75 -4.84 5.38
CA ASN A 493 -1.81 -6.09 6.12
C ASN A 493 -1.95 -5.79 7.61
N GLU A 494 -2.95 -6.39 8.27
CA GLU A 494 -3.10 -6.35 9.72
C GLU A 494 -2.47 -7.60 10.34
N LYS A 495 -1.56 -7.41 11.29
CA LYS A 495 -0.80 -8.50 11.89
C LYS A 495 -1.70 -9.54 12.54
N VAL A 496 -1.47 -10.79 12.17
CA VAL A 496 -2.11 -11.97 12.76
C VAL A 496 -1.18 -13.19 12.64
N PRO A 497 -0.95 -13.94 13.73
CA PRO A 497 -1.34 -13.65 15.12
C PRO A 497 -0.49 -12.52 15.73
N ILE A 498 -1.02 -11.85 16.75
CA ILE A 498 -0.23 -10.89 17.57
C ILE A 498 0.49 -11.59 18.72
N THR A 499 1.60 -11.01 19.19
CA THR A 499 2.40 -11.45 20.34
C THR A 499 1.63 -11.33 21.66
N SER A 500 2.15 -11.92 22.74
CA SER A 500 1.67 -11.65 24.10
C SER A 500 1.92 -10.20 24.51
N LEU A 501 3.05 -9.60 24.13
CA LEU A 501 3.35 -8.19 24.40
C LEU A 501 2.26 -7.27 23.82
N GLU A 502 1.94 -7.45 22.54
CA GLU A 502 0.91 -6.67 21.85
C GLU A 502 -0.48 -6.84 22.47
N ARG A 503 -0.83 -8.05 22.90
CA ARG A 503 -2.13 -8.35 23.49
C ARG A 503 -2.26 -7.90 24.95
N ASP A 504 -1.21 -8.13 25.74
CA ASP A 504 -1.27 -8.06 27.20
C ASP A 504 -0.71 -6.72 27.72
N LEU A 505 0.35 -6.18 27.09
CA LEU A 505 0.94 -4.89 27.48
C LEU A 505 0.33 -3.71 26.71
N ILE A 506 0.24 -3.82 25.37
CA ILE A 506 -0.17 -2.73 24.49
C ILE A 506 -1.68 -2.73 24.24
N GLY A 507 -2.30 -3.92 24.21
CA GLY A 507 -3.73 -4.10 24.04
C GLY A 507 -4.24 -3.84 22.62
N ILE A 508 -3.40 -3.89 21.58
CA ILE A 508 -3.84 -3.72 20.19
C ILE A 508 -4.71 -4.89 19.73
N ASP A 509 -5.51 -4.63 18.70
CA ASP A 509 -6.42 -5.59 18.09
C ASP A 509 -5.67 -6.51 17.13
N GLU A 510 -6.11 -7.76 17.08
CA GLU A 510 -5.57 -8.76 16.14
C GLU A 510 -6.24 -8.60 14.77
N GLY A 511 -5.48 -8.84 13.70
CA GLY A 511 -6.00 -8.93 12.34
C GLY A 511 -6.98 -10.09 12.13
N PRO A 512 -7.70 -10.13 11.00
CA PRO A 512 -8.67 -11.17 10.71
C PRO A 512 -7.98 -12.53 10.57
N ALA A 513 -8.43 -13.49 11.37
CA ALA A 513 -7.77 -14.79 11.46
C ALA A 513 -8.47 -15.93 10.70
N THR A 514 -9.76 -15.79 10.41
CA THR A 514 -10.56 -16.81 9.73
C THR A 514 -11.46 -16.17 8.67
N GLY A 515 -11.83 -16.94 7.64
CA GLY A 515 -12.83 -16.50 6.66
C GLY A 515 -12.27 -15.61 5.53
N PRO A 516 -13.14 -14.92 4.78
CA PRO A 516 -12.75 -14.14 3.61
C PRO A 516 -11.79 -12.99 3.93
N GLU A 517 -12.02 -12.26 5.03
CA GLU A 517 -11.16 -11.14 5.47
C GLU A 517 -9.73 -11.61 5.76
N ALA A 518 -9.57 -12.78 6.40
CA ALA A 518 -8.24 -13.35 6.67
C ALA A 518 -7.50 -13.69 5.37
N LYS A 519 -8.21 -14.15 4.33
CA LYS A 519 -7.62 -14.42 3.01
C LYS A 519 -7.27 -13.14 2.28
N ALA A 520 -8.11 -12.10 2.37
CA ALA A 520 -7.83 -10.78 1.79
C ALA A 520 -6.63 -10.13 2.47
N ASN A 521 -6.48 -10.31 3.79
CA ASN A 521 -5.32 -9.86 4.54
C ASN A 521 -4.04 -10.63 4.16
N ALA A 522 -4.16 -11.93 3.84
CA ALA A 522 -3.03 -12.81 3.51
C ALA A 522 -2.62 -12.83 2.03
N VAL A 523 -3.49 -12.43 1.09
CA VAL A 523 -3.21 -12.52 -0.36
C VAL A 523 -2.10 -11.56 -0.81
N GLY A 524 -1.98 -10.43 -0.12
CA GLY A 524 -0.96 -9.42 -0.38
C GLY A 524 -1.18 -8.66 -1.68
N ALA A 525 -0.09 -8.16 -2.28
CA ALA A 525 -0.12 -7.27 -3.44
C ALA A 525 0.95 -7.64 -4.47
N GLU A 526 0.75 -7.25 -5.73
CA GLU A 526 1.70 -7.53 -6.82
C GLU A 526 2.63 -6.35 -7.08
N VAL A 527 3.94 -6.60 -7.13
CA VAL A 527 4.97 -5.61 -7.45
C VAL A 527 5.93 -6.20 -8.48
N ALA A 528 6.04 -5.55 -9.65
CA ALA A 528 6.91 -5.96 -10.74
C ALA A 528 6.72 -7.44 -11.20
N GLY A 529 5.52 -8.00 -11.05
CA GLY A 529 5.18 -9.39 -11.37
C GLY A 529 5.48 -10.41 -10.27
N TYR A 530 5.86 -9.95 -9.06
CA TYR A 530 5.98 -10.79 -7.87
C TYR A 530 4.81 -10.52 -6.93
N ARG A 531 4.16 -11.57 -6.43
CA ARG A 531 3.17 -11.41 -5.36
C ARG A 531 3.87 -11.34 -4.01
N LEU A 532 3.83 -10.17 -3.39
CA LEU A 532 4.31 -9.91 -2.03
C LEU A 532 3.22 -10.34 -1.04
N GLY A 533 3.56 -11.16 -0.05
CA GLY A 533 2.76 -11.43 1.13
C GLY A 533 3.45 -10.89 2.37
N PHE A 534 2.69 -10.41 3.35
CA PHE A 534 3.23 -9.71 4.52
C PHE A 534 3.08 -10.58 5.76
N ALA A 535 4.19 -10.86 6.42
CA ALA A 535 4.29 -11.69 7.59
C ALA A 535 5.12 -10.99 8.65
N THR A 536 4.48 -10.06 9.33
CA THR A 536 5.13 -9.16 10.27
C THR A 536 5.34 -9.86 11.61
N SER A 537 6.60 -9.88 12.04
CA SER A 537 7.08 -10.54 13.25
C SER A 537 7.00 -12.08 13.31
N LEU A 538 7.81 -12.69 14.17
CA LEU A 538 7.85 -14.16 14.39
C LEU A 538 6.52 -14.89 14.55
N PRO A 539 5.47 -14.35 15.22
CA PRO A 539 4.23 -15.09 15.39
C PRO A 539 3.58 -15.52 14.07
N ALA A 540 3.81 -14.78 12.98
CA ALA A 540 3.38 -15.11 11.62
C ALA A 540 4.01 -16.41 11.10
N PHE A 541 5.16 -16.81 11.63
CA PHE A 541 5.95 -17.98 11.22
C PHE A 541 5.71 -19.21 12.09
N ARG A 542 4.57 -19.26 12.79
CA ARG A 542 4.11 -20.50 13.44
C ARG A 542 3.53 -21.45 12.40
N TRP A 543 4.36 -22.37 11.93
CA TRP A 543 3.98 -23.36 10.93
C TRP A 543 2.95 -24.38 11.44
N GLY A 544 2.91 -24.65 12.75
CA GLY A 544 2.00 -25.64 13.34
C GLY A 544 2.40 -27.10 13.07
N TYR A 545 3.54 -27.34 12.39
CA TYR A 545 4.08 -28.66 12.10
C TYR A 545 5.61 -28.66 11.99
N PRO A 546 6.29 -29.81 12.22
CA PRO A 546 7.74 -29.94 12.05
C PRO A 546 8.19 -29.66 10.62
N PHE A 547 9.42 -29.19 10.44
CA PHE A 547 10.01 -28.90 9.13
C PHE A 547 9.79 -30.04 8.13
N GLY A 548 9.15 -29.73 6.99
CA GLY A 548 8.87 -30.70 5.92
C GLY A 548 7.73 -31.70 6.19
N GLU A 549 7.09 -31.65 7.36
CA GLU A 549 6.08 -32.62 7.80
C GLU A 549 4.67 -32.01 7.85
N ARG A 550 4.26 -31.27 6.81
CA ARG A 550 2.92 -30.69 6.73
C ARG A 550 1.83 -31.78 6.80
N PRO A 551 0.90 -31.71 7.76
CA PRO A 551 -0.21 -32.66 7.86
C PRO A 551 -1.09 -32.61 6.60
N ALA A 552 -1.51 -33.78 6.12
CA ALA A 552 -2.34 -33.88 4.91
C ALA A 552 -3.74 -33.28 5.09
N ASP A 553 -4.21 -33.17 6.33
CA ASP A 553 -5.50 -32.60 6.74
C ASP A 553 -5.40 -31.12 7.16
N LEU A 554 -4.22 -30.51 7.06
CA LEU A 554 -4.06 -29.07 7.31
C LEU A 554 -4.69 -28.29 6.16
N GLU A 555 -5.89 -27.76 6.40
CA GLU A 555 -6.60 -26.85 5.49
C GLU A 555 -5.95 -25.44 5.53
N PRO A 556 -5.23 -25.01 4.48
CA PRO A 556 -4.66 -23.67 4.45
C PRO A 556 -5.77 -22.60 4.53
N CYS A 557 -5.48 -21.51 5.24
CA CYS A 557 -6.39 -20.39 5.47
C CYS A 557 -7.65 -20.68 6.31
N ALA A 558 -7.78 -21.88 6.90
CA ALA A 558 -8.90 -22.16 7.81
C ALA A 558 -8.81 -21.29 9.08
N ASP A 559 -7.62 -21.22 9.66
CA ASP A 559 -7.23 -20.26 10.69
C ASP A 559 -5.77 -19.85 10.44
N VAL A 560 -5.53 -18.61 10.06
CA VAL A 560 -4.19 -18.13 9.73
C VAL A 560 -3.29 -18.00 10.97
N ARG A 561 -3.82 -18.02 12.20
CA ARG A 561 -2.98 -18.06 13.41
C ARG A 561 -2.08 -19.29 13.50
N VAL A 562 -2.43 -20.36 12.78
CA VAL A 562 -1.69 -21.63 12.77
C VAL A 562 -1.26 -22.07 11.37
N SER A 563 -1.71 -21.38 10.32
CA SER A 563 -1.51 -21.80 8.93
C SER A 563 -1.13 -20.65 8.00
N PHE A 564 -0.56 -19.56 8.52
CA PHE A 564 -0.35 -18.34 7.74
C PHE A 564 0.56 -18.57 6.52
N MET A 565 1.72 -19.19 6.72
CA MET A 565 2.63 -19.55 5.63
C MET A 565 1.96 -20.50 4.61
N PRO A 566 1.36 -21.64 5.01
CA PRO A 566 0.52 -22.45 4.11
C PRO A 566 -0.58 -21.67 3.37
N CYS A 567 -1.17 -20.66 4.01
CA CYS A 567 -2.24 -19.86 3.43
C CYS A 567 -1.70 -18.93 2.34
N MET A 568 -0.64 -18.18 2.62
CA MET A 568 0.01 -17.31 1.64
C MET A 568 0.50 -18.09 0.42
N ASP A 569 1.09 -19.27 0.63
CA ASP A 569 1.50 -20.18 -0.45
C ASP A 569 0.30 -20.62 -1.30
N ALA A 570 -0.80 -21.02 -0.67
CA ALA A 570 -2.04 -21.40 -1.37
C ALA A 570 -2.69 -20.22 -2.14
N LEU A 571 -2.40 -18.99 -1.74
CA LEU A 571 -2.83 -17.75 -2.41
C LEU A 571 -1.84 -17.28 -3.49
N GLY A 572 -0.74 -18.01 -3.70
CA GLY A 572 0.23 -17.75 -4.75
C GLY A 572 1.22 -16.64 -4.44
N VAL A 573 1.52 -16.38 -3.16
CA VAL A 573 2.59 -15.47 -2.75
C VAL A 573 3.95 -16.00 -3.19
N ASP A 574 4.77 -15.15 -3.80
CA ASP A 574 6.15 -15.45 -4.21
C ASP A 574 7.18 -14.97 -3.19
N VAL A 575 6.93 -13.81 -2.59
CA VAL A 575 7.88 -13.08 -1.73
C VAL A 575 7.22 -12.85 -0.38
N VAL A 576 7.88 -13.27 0.69
CA VAL A 576 7.45 -12.95 2.05
C VAL A 576 8.18 -11.69 2.51
N VAL A 577 7.43 -10.63 2.80
CA VAL A 577 7.94 -9.42 3.44
C VAL A 577 7.77 -9.56 4.94
N GLN A 578 8.88 -9.61 5.66
CA GLN A 578 8.99 -9.78 7.10
C GLN A 578 9.60 -8.50 7.70
N ALA A 579 8.80 -7.44 7.83
CA ALA A 579 9.21 -6.32 8.65
C ALA A 579 9.29 -6.79 10.12
N GLU A 580 10.37 -6.47 10.82
CA GLU A 580 10.66 -7.04 12.14
C GLU A 580 11.02 -6.02 13.21
N ALA A 581 10.39 -6.20 14.37
CA ALA A 581 10.63 -5.49 15.61
C ALA A 581 10.62 -6.53 16.73
N ASN A 582 11.73 -7.26 16.83
CA ASN A 582 11.93 -8.27 17.85
C ASN A 582 12.16 -7.65 19.23
N PRO A 583 11.16 -7.66 20.15
CA PRO A 583 11.34 -7.05 21.45
C PRO A 583 12.18 -7.99 22.32
N GLY A 584 13.42 -7.59 22.60
CA GLY A 584 14.37 -8.39 23.35
C GLY A 584 15.74 -8.42 22.70
N ARG A 585 16.65 -9.08 23.41
CA ARG A 585 18.05 -9.25 23.04
C ARG A 585 18.23 -10.36 22.01
N TRP A 586 19.09 -10.17 21.00
CA TRP A 586 19.33 -11.16 19.94
C TRP A 586 19.92 -12.46 20.50
N ALA A 587 21.01 -12.35 21.25
CA ALA A 587 21.69 -13.50 21.82
C ALA A 587 21.21 -13.81 23.24
N HIS A 588 19.93 -14.16 23.40
CA HIS A 588 19.35 -14.51 24.70
C HIS A 588 18.67 -15.89 24.69
N THR A 589 18.60 -16.51 25.87
CA THR A 589 17.90 -17.79 26.08
C THR A 589 16.48 -17.52 26.57
N GLN A 590 15.49 -17.84 25.74
CA GLN A 590 14.08 -17.60 26.03
C GLN A 590 13.31 -18.92 26.23
N PRO A 591 12.06 -18.88 26.72
CA PRO A 591 11.21 -20.07 26.78
C PRO A 591 11.03 -20.68 25.38
N GLY A 592 11.75 -21.75 25.07
CA GLY A 592 11.79 -22.34 23.72
C GLY A 592 13.20 -22.52 23.14
N GLY A 593 14.25 -22.06 23.83
CA GLY A 593 15.65 -22.31 23.47
C GLY A 593 16.42 -21.04 23.13
N TRP A 594 17.51 -21.20 22.39
CA TRP A 594 18.35 -20.08 21.94
C TRP A 594 17.71 -19.29 20.81
N GLN A 595 17.54 -18.00 21.03
CA GLN A 595 16.75 -17.13 20.17
C GLN A 595 17.28 -17.04 18.71
N PRO A 596 18.59 -16.93 18.44
CA PRO A 596 19.11 -16.91 17.07
C PRO A 596 18.72 -18.14 16.24
N LEU A 597 18.57 -19.31 16.89
CA LEU A 597 18.13 -20.54 16.23
C LEU A 597 16.62 -20.57 16.02
N GLU A 598 15.81 -20.03 16.93
CA GLU A 598 14.38 -19.86 16.70
C GLU A 598 14.14 -18.98 15.47
N TRP A 599 14.94 -17.93 15.28
CA TRP A 599 14.77 -17.01 14.16
C TRP A 599 14.83 -17.69 12.79
N MET A 600 15.57 -18.79 12.68
CA MET A 600 15.68 -19.59 11.46
C MET A 600 14.36 -20.29 11.07
N GLU A 601 13.41 -20.44 11.99
CA GLU A 601 12.03 -20.89 11.69
C GLU A 601 11.21 -19.86 10.89
N SER A 602 11.71 -18.62 10.77
CA SER A 602 11.10 -17.58 9.95
C SER A 602 11.79 -17.43 8.59
N THR A 603 12.77 -16.54 8.51
CA THR A 603 13.46 -16.10 7.29
C THR A 603 14.08 -17.23 6.46
N TRP A 604 14.77 -18.18 7.09
CA TRP A 604 15.40 -19.31 6.40
C TRP A 604 14.37 -20.38 6.04
N ARG A 605 13.55 -20.83 7.01
CA ARG A 605 12.52 -21.85 6.77
C ARG A 605 11.53 -21.43 5.68
N SER A 606 11.20 -20.15 5.55
CA SER A 606 10.31 -19.64 4.49
C SER A 606 10.75 -20.07 3.09
N VAL A 607 12.06 -20.07 2.80
CA VAL A 607 12.60 -20.38 1.47
C VAL A 607 13.11 -21.82 1.34
N THR A 608 13.18 -22.59 2.44
CA THR A 608 13.67 -23.98 2.44
C THR A 608 12.61 -25.02 2.77
N GLU A 609 11.51 -24.63 3.41
CA GLU A 609 10.40 -25.52 3.74
C GLU A 609 9.85 -26.15 2.44
N PRO A 610 9.90 -27.49 2.29
CA PRO A 610 9.51 -28.15 1.05
C PRO A 610 7.99 -28.17 0.81
N THR A 611 7.20 -27.75 1.79
CA THR A 611 5.73 -27.72 1.75
C THR A 611 5.13 -26.40 1.29
N VAL A 612 5.97 -25.40 0.99
CA VAL A 612 5.61 -24.11 0.38
C VAL A 612 6.59 -23.75 -0.74
N GLY A 613 6.20 -22.80 -1.59
CA GLY A 613 6.90 -22.41 -2.82
C GLY A 613 7.51 -21.01 -2.82
N PHE A 614 7.57 -20.30 -1.68
CA PHE A 614 8.14 -18.94 -1.63
C PHE A 614 9.55 -18.90 -2.24
N ARG A 615 9.79 -17.88 -3.07
CA ARG A 615 11.08 -17.65 -3.74
C ARG A 615 12.01 -16.82 -2.88
N TYR A 616 11.48 -15.84 -2.16
CA TYR A 616 12.25 -14.89 -1.38
C TYR A 616 11.60 -14.61 -0.03
N ASN A 617 12.41 -14.30 0.98
CA ASN A 617 11.97 -13.62 2.20
C ASN A 617 12.86 -12.37 2.41
N VAL A 618 12.22 -11.25 2.75
CA VAL A 618 12.86 -9.95 2.97
C VAL A 618 12.63 -9.55 4.43
N THR A 619 13.68 -9.62 5.23
CA THR A 619 13.64 -9.36 6.67
C THR A 619 14.33 -8.05 7.01
N ALA A 620 13.57 -6.98 7.24
CA ALA A 620 14.09 -5.67 7.66
C ALA A 620 13.96 -5.51 9.18
N HIS A 621 15.08 -5.51 9.89
CA HIS A 621 15.13 -5.47 11.35
C HIS A 621 15.16 -4.04 11.90
N MET A 622 14.28 -3.78 12.86
CA MET A 622 14.46 -2.71 13.83
C MET A 622 15.63 -3.04 14.74
N VAL A 623 16.51 -2.07 14.97
CA VAL A 623 17.52 -2.16 16.02
C VAL A 623 17.48 -0.92 16.93
N GLY A 624 18.06 -0.99 18.12
CA GLY A 624 18.06 0.14 19.05
C GLY A 624 17.11 -0.03 20.23
N ASN A 625 17.16 0.92 21.14
CA ASN A 625 16.30 0.94 22.32
C ASN A 625 15.15 1.92 22.10
N LEU A 626 13.91 1.42 22.08
CA LEU A 626 12.69 2.23 22.02
C LEU A 626 11.93 2.09 23.34
N PHE A 627 11.82 3.20 24.09
CA PHE A 627 11.17 3.25 25.41
C PHE A 627 11.69 2.17 26.40
N ASP A 628 13.00 1.98 26.43
CA ASP A 628 13.72 0.96 27.21
C ASP A 628 13.41 -0.51 26.83
N ILE A 629 12.78 -0.75 25.69
CA ILE A 629 12.73 -2.08 25.07
C ILE A 629 13.93 -2.19 24.13
N PRO A 630 14.84 -3.16 24.31
CA PRO A 630 15.87 -3.45 23.33
C PRO A 630 15.26 -4.13 22.11
N PHE A 631 15.70 -3.72 20.93
CA PHE A 631 15.42 -4.39 19.67
C PHE A 631 16.76 -4.73 19.03
N ASP A 632 17.02 -6.01 18.86
CA ASP A 632 18.26 -6.51 18.29
C ASP A 632 17.96 -7.41 17.10
N GLY A 633 18.85 -7.39 16.11
CA GLY A 633 18.89 -8.43 15.10
C GLY A 633 19.79 -8.12 13.92
N GLN A 634 19.57 -8.89 12.85
CA GLN A 634 20.27 -8.77 11.59
C GLN A 634 19.28 -8.82 10.44
N SER A 635 19.19 -7.74 9.68
CA SER A 635 18.39 -7.75 8.45
C SER A 635 18.94 -8.79 7.48
N ALA A 636 18.06 -9.50 6.78
CA ALA A 636 18.44 -10.55 5.83
C ALA A 636 17.53 -10.54 4.61
N ILE A 637 18.08 -10.90 3.46
CA ILE A 637 17.29 -11.30 2.30
C ILE A 637 17.69 -12.74 1.98
N THR A 638 16.72 -13.65 2.06
CA THR A 638 16.91 -15.07 1.72
C THR A 638 16.23 -15.39 0.41
N ALA A 639 16.81 -16.32 -0.35
CA ALA A 639 16.26 -16.77 -1.62
C ALA A 639 16.34 -18.29 -1.72
N ARG A 640 15.29 -18.89 -2.27
CA ARG A 640 15.26 -20.32 -2.57
C ARG A 640 16.31 -20.62 -3.63
N ALA A 641 17.31 -21.43 -3.27
CA ALA A 641 18.44 -21.77 -4.13
C ALA A 641 19.25 -20.54 -4.59
N ALA A 642 19.54 -19.60 -3.69
CA ALA A 642 20.34 -18.40 -3.99
C ALA A 642 21.72 -18.73 -4.60
N GLY A 643 22.32 -19.88 -4.24
CA GLY A 643 23.64 -20.28 -4.71
C GLY A 643 24.76 -19.34 -4.27
N ALA A 644 24.51 -18.53 -3.23
CA ALA A 644 25.42 -17.55 -2.69
C ALA A 644 26.54 -18.22 -1.88
N ALA A 645 27.57 -17.43 -1.53
CA ALA A 645 28.54 -17.89 -0.54
C ALA A 645 27.79 -18.20 0.78
N PRO A 646 28.03 -19.35 1.42
CA PRO A 646 27.34 -19.69 2.66
C PRO A 646 27.53 -18.62 3.74
N GLN A 647 26.43 -18.20 4.36
CA GLN A 647 26.39 -17.21 5.44
C GLN A 647 25.54 -17.75 6.60
N ARG A 648 25.63 -17.13 7.77
CA ARG A 648 24.76 -17.43 8.91
C ARG A 648 24.54 -16.21 9.78
N TYR A 649 23.42 -16.19 10.49
CA TYR A 649 23.25 -15.26 11.60
C TYR A 649 24.30 -15.50 12.68
N VAL A 650 24.60 -14.43 13.41
CA VAL A 650 25.33 -14.49 14.66
C VAL A 650 24.53 -15.32 15.67
N GLY A 651 25.22 -16.21 16.36
CA GLY A 651 24.60 -17.15 17.30
C GLY A 651 24.14 -18.46 16.67
N ASN A 652 24.34 -18.67 15.35
CA ASN A 652 23.91 -19.90 14.65
C ASN A 652 25.04 -20.88 14.31
N GLY A 653 26.25 -20.69 14.83
CA GLY A 653 27.37 -21.63 14.62
C GLY A 653 27.11 -23.02 15.19
N GLU A 654 27.79 -24.06 14.68
CA GLU A 654 27.61 -25.45 15.16
C GLU A 654 27.91 -25.62 16.66
N ALA A 655 28.85 -24.85 17.19
CA ALA A 655 29.21 -24.85 18.61
C ALA A 655 28.13 -24.20 19.51
N GLN A 656 27.13 -23.56 18.92
CA GLN A 656 26.07 -22.86 19.64
C GLN A 656 24.94 -23.77 20.05
N PHE A 657 24.91 -25.07 19.73
CA PHE A 657 23.77 -25.93 20.10
C PHE A 657 23.97 -26.59 21.47
N GLU A 658 23.01 -26.42 22.37
CA GLU A 658 22.95 -27.01 23.70
C GLU A 658 21.79 -28.01 23.81
N PRO A 659 22.05 -29.33 23.76
CA PRO A 659 20.99 -30.35 23.75
C PRO A 659 20.08 -30.38 24.98
N GLU A 660 20.50 -29.76 26.09
CA GLU A 660 19.74 -29.70 27.34
C GLU A 660 18.69 -28.58 27.35
N THR A 661 18.90 -27.52 26.57
CA THR A 661 18.11 -26.28 26.58
C THR A 661 17.45 -25.99 25.23
N ASP A 662 18.05 -26.44 24.12
CA ASP A 662 17.50 -26.21 22.78
C ASP A 662 16.60 -27.35 22.31
N PRO A 663 15.48 -27.03 21.63
CA PRO A 663 14.71 -28.01 20.90
C PRO A 663 15.57 -28.76 19.88
N GLN A 664 15.44 -30.08 19.86
CA GLN A 664 16.15 -30.92 18.88
C GLN A 664 15.86 -30.52 17.42
N GLY A 665 14.69 -29.94 17.15
CA GLY A 665 14.32 -29.40 15.83
C GLY A 665 15.26 -28.30 15.34
N TYR A 666 15.87 -27.52 16.24
CA TYR A 666 16.77 -26.43 15.87
C TYR A 666 18.11 -26.88 15.32
N ARG A 667 18.43 -28.18 15.37
CA ARG A 667 19.68 -28.69 14.80
C ARG A 667 19.80 -28.43 13.30
N VAL A 668 18.68 -28.35 12.58
CA VAL A 668 18.68 -28.06 11.14
C VAL A 668 19.08 -26.61 10.85
N HIS A 669 18.95 -25.72 11.82
CA HIS A 669 19.21 -24.27 11.70
C HIS A 669 20.67 -23.89 11.86
N LEU A 670 21.49 -24.82 12.36
CA LEU A 670 22.91 -24.60 12.62
C LEU A 670 23.73 -24.46 11.34
N GLY A 671 24.83 -23.73 11.47
CA GLY A 671 25.89 -23.61 10.49
C GLY A 671 25.53 -22.69 9.33
N ASP A 672 26.44 -22.67 8.36
CA ASP A 672 26.34 -21.79 7.20
C ASP A 672 25.27 -22.29 6.22
N LYS A 673 24.51 -21.36 5.63
CA LYS A 673 23.41 -21.58 4.70
C LYS A 673 23.68 -20.84 3.39
N ASP A 674 23.42 -21.49 2.26
CA ASP A 674 23.56 -20.90 0.93
C ASP A 674 22.31 -20.13 0.49
N GLU A 675 21.22 -20.17 1.28
CA GLU A 675 19.99 -19.44 1.00
C GLU A 675 20.00 -17.96 1.42
N PHE A 676 20.99 -17.51 2.21
CA PHE A 676 21.17 -16.08 2.47
C PHE A 676 21.76 -15.40 1.24
N ALA A 677 20.94 -14.66 0.50
CA ALA A 677 21.41 -13.85 -0.61
C ALA A 677 22.29 -12.71 -0.09
N VAL A 678 21.80 -11.98 0.93
CA VAL A 678 22.55 -10.92 1.62
C VAL A 678 22.15 -10.88 3.09
N LEU A 679 23.11 -10.64 3.98
CA LEU A 679 22.93 -10.54 5.42
C LEU A 679 23.62 -9.29 5.96
N ALA A 680 22.96 -8.55 6.85
CA ALA A 680 23.53 -7.40 7.55
C ALA A 680 24.49 -7.85 8.66
N ASP A 681 25.46 -7.02 9.00
CA ASP A 681 26.31 -7.26 10.17
C ASP A 681 25.54 -7.07 11.47
N TRP A 682 25.91 -7.88 12.46
CA TRP A 682 25.58 -7.60 13.85
C TRP A 682 26.65 -6.68 14.49
N VAL A 683 26.42 -6.27 15.74
CA VAL A 683 27.29 -5.32 16.45
C VAL A 683 28.72 -5.87 16.63
N VAL A 684 28.87 -7.17 16.78
CA VAL A 684 30.17 -7.85 16.86
C VAL A 684 30.19 -9.09 15.95
N PRO A 685 31.39 -9.60 15.59
CA PRO A 685 31.51 -10.91 14.97
C PRO A 685 30.90 -12.03 15.83
N ASP A 686 30.54 -13.14 15.18
CA ASP A 686 30.04 -14.34 15.84
C ASP A 686 31.05 -14.92 16.84
N ASP A 687 30.58 -15.34 18.01
CA ASP A 687 31.38 -15.85 19.14
C ASP A 687 30.52 -16.81 20.00
N ASP A 688 31.04 -17.43 21.05
CA ASP A 688 30.27 -18.34 21.92
C ASP A 688 29.07 -17.66 22.62
N ARG A 689 28.08 -18.46 23.07
CA ARG A 689 26.84 -17.95 23.70
C ARG A 689 27.10 -16.96 24.84
N ASP A 690 28.09 -17.22 25.69
CA ASP A 690 28.35 -16.38 26.86
C ASP A 690 28.92 -15.02 26.43
N ALA A 691 29.83 -15.00 25.45
CA ALA A 691 30.34 -13.78 24.86
C ALA A 691 29.24 -12.95 24.18
N LEU A 692 28.39 -13.60 23.38
CA LEU A 692 27.29 -12.92 22.69
C LEU A 692 26.23 -12.37 23.67
N ARG A 693 25.93 -13.11 24.74
CA ARG A 693 25.05 -12.65 25.82
C ARG A 693 25.60 -11.43 26.53
N ALA A 694 26.91 -11.41 26.83
CA ALA A 694 27.56 -10.26 27.45
C ALA A 694 27.48 -9.02 26.57
N VAL A 695 27.61 -9.17 25.24
CA VAL A 695 27.42 -8.06 24.30
C VAL A 695 25.98 -7.56 24.30
N ALA A 696 24.99 -8.46 24.28
CA ALA A 696 23.59 -8.07 24.36
C ALA A 696 23.24 -7.38 25.70
N GLU A 697 23.86 -7.81 26.81
CA GLU A 697 23.78 -7.12 28.11
C GLU A 697 24.41 -5.72 28.08
N ALA A 698 25.53 -5.55 27.36
CA ALA A 698 26.18 -4.25 27.20
C ALA A 698 25.37 -3.29 26.33
N LEU A 699 24.66 -3.79 25.31
CA LEU A 699 23.78 -2.99 24.43
C LEU A 699 22.48 -2.53 25.11
N ALA A 700 22.04 -3.26 26.13
CA ALA A 700 20.76 -3.05 26.79
C ALA A 700 20.63 -1.65 27.43
N PRO A 701 19.42 -1.08 27.46
CA PRO A 701 19.17 0.24 28.06
C PRO A 701 19.61 0.28 29.53
N GLY A 702 20.41 1.28 29.91
CA GLY A 702 20.90 1.48 31.27
C GLY A 702 22.05 0.58 31.69
N SER A 703 22.72 -0.10 30.76
CA SER A 703 23.90 -0.94 31.04
C SER A 703 25.08 -0.12 31.59
N GLY A 704 25.19 1.16 31.21
CA GLY A 704 26.32 2.02 31.51
C GLY A 704 27.63 1.63 30.79
N ASP A 705 27.55 0.68 29.85
CA ASP A 705 28.68 0.24 29.02
C ASP A 705 28.93 1.20 27.85
N GLU A 706 30.12 1.15 27.26
CA GLU A 706 30.43 1.94 26.05
C GLU A 706 29.59 1.49 24.84
N LEU A 707 29.11 0.25 24.83
CA LEU A 707 28.21 -0.29 23.83
C LEU A 707 26.72 0.03 24.08
N GLU A 708 26.36 0.73 25.16
CA GLU A 708 24.94 1.01 25.46
C GLU A 708 24.25 1.68 24.26
N ASN A 709 23.22 1.01 23.71
CA ASN A 709 22.47 1.47 22.53
C ASN A 709 23.33 1.74 21.27
N ASP A 710 24.52 1.15 21.13
CA ASP A 710 25.44 1.35 19.99
C ASP A 710 25.22 0.33 18.85
N TYR A 711 23.96 0.19 18.40
CA TYR A 711 23.59 -0.73 17.33
C TYR A 711 23.97 -0.23 15.93
N VAL A 712 24.14 -1.17 14.99
CA VAL A 712 24.49 -0.90 13.58
C VAL A 712 23.26 -0.45 12.80
N GLU A 713 23.27 0.78 12.27
CA GLU A 713 22.37 1.20 11.19
C GLU A 713 23.00 0.91 9.82
N THR A 714 22.26 0.23 8.95
CA THR A 714 22.72 -0.12 7.61
C THR A 714 21.54 -0.51 6.71
N ALA A 715 21.83 -0.91 5.47
CA ALA A 715 20.88 -1.53 4.58
C ALA A 715 21.53 -2.68 3.81
N ILE A 716 20.69 -3.62 3.38
CA ILE A 716 21.09 -4.66 2.44
C ILE A 716 20.17 -4.66 1.22
N TRP A 717 20.68 -5.07 0.06
CA TRP A 717 19.86 -5.18 -1.15
C TRP A 717 20.29 -6.32 -2.07
N THR A 718 19.34 -6.83 -2.86
CA THR A 718 19.60 -7.74 -3.97
C THR A 718 18.59 -7.52 -5.10
N ASP A 719 18.82 -8.14 -6.24
CA ASP A 719 17.92 -8.12 -7.39
C ASP A 719 17.11 -9.43 -7.46
N PHE A 720 15.79 -9.33 -7.61
CA PHE A 720 14.93 -10.47 -7.90
C PHE A 720 14.89 -10.73 -9.41
N THR A 721 14.90 -12.01 -9.79
CA THR A 721 14.97 -12.45 -11.19
C THR A 721 13.90 -13.51 -11.49
N ASP A 722 13.68 -13.80 -12.78
CA ASP A 722 12.78 -14.87 -13.25
C ASP A 722 13.39 -16.27 -13.13
N ALA A 723 14.60 -16.42 -12.58
CA ALA A 723 15.30 -17.70 -12.53
C ALA A 723 14.38 -18.79 -11.93
N PRO A 724 14.36 -20.00 -12.51
CA PRO A 724 13.37 -21.01 -12.17
C PRO A 724 13.55 -21.43 -10.71
N ALA A 725 12.58 -21.06 -9.88
CA ALA A 725 12.44 -21.64 -8.54
C ALA A 725 12.35 -23.16 -8.72
N GLY A 726 13.24 -23.91 -8.08
CA GLY A 726 13.30 -25.36 -8.13
C GLY A 726 12.12 -26.03 -7.41
N ARG A 727 10.86 -25.73 -7.78
CA ARG A 727 9.69 -26.61 -7.68
C ARG A 727 8.46 -25.94 -8.28
N ALA A 728 7.73 -26.70 -9.12
CA ALA A 728 6.37 -26.36 -9.51
C ALA A 728 5.47 -26.37 -8.27
N SER A 729 4.64 -25.34 -8.10
CA SER A 729 3.53 -25.35 -7.17
C SER A 729 2.66 -26.59 -7.45
N VAL A 730 2.29 -27.33 -6.41
CA VAL A 730 1.34 -28.43 -6.53
C VAL A 730 -0.06 -27.79 -6.61
N PRO A 731 -0.79 -27.87 -7.74
CA PRO A 731 -2.12 -27.31 -7.81
C PRO A 731 -3.05 -28.19 -6.97
N LEU A 732 -3.74 -27.62 -5.98
CA LEU A 732 -4.95 -28.23 -5.44
C LEU A 732 -6.11 -28.00 -6.42
N PRO A 733 -7.05 -28.95 -6.53
CA PRO A 733 -8.15 -28.85 -7.48
C PRO A 733 -9.03 -27.65 -7.16
N VAL A 734 -9.24 -26.79 -8.16
CA VAL A 734 -10.20 -25.70 -8.12
C VAL A 734 -11.59 -26.29 -7.87
N ALA A 735 -12.10 -26.13 -6.66
CA ALA A 735 -13.52 -26.31 -6.39
C ALA A 735 -14.28 -25.15 -7.02
N ASP A 736 -15.32 -25.47 -7.78
CA ASP A 736 -16.23 -24.52 -8.44
C ASP A 736 -16.52 -23.29 -7.57
N ARG A 737 -16.17 -22.11 -8.09
CA ARG A 737 -16.62 -20.82 -7.55
C ARG A 737 -18.12 -20.68 -7.80
N ALA A 738 -18.94 -21.27 -6.94
CA ALA A 738 -20.32 -20.84 -6.76
C ALA A 738 -20.32 -19.60 -5.87
N ALA A 739 -20.80 -18.48 -6.41
CA ALA A 739 -21.01 -17.23 -5.69
C ALA A 739 -21.86 -17.48 -4.42
N ALA A 740 -21.27 -17.22 -3.25
CA ALA A 740 -22.04 -17.06 -2.03
C ALA A 740 -22.44 -15.57 -1.93
N PRO A 741 -23.73 -15.24 -1.82
CA PRO A 741 -24.20 -13.86 -1.75
C PRO A 741 -23.91 -13.23 -0.38
N LEU A 742 -23.59 -11.93 -0.38
CA LEU A 742 -23.50 -11.08 0.80
C LEU A 742 -24.86 -10.99 1.52
N PRO A 743 -24.90 -10.94 2.87
CA PRO A 743 -26.16 -10.85 3.60
C PRO A 743 -26.75 -9.44 3.52
N ALA A 744 -27.97 -9.33 3.01
CA ALA A 744 -28.76 -8.11 3.05
C ALA A 744 -29.32 -7.87 4.47
N THR A 745 -29.25 -6.61 4.90
CA THR A 745 -29.98 -6.04 6.03
C THR A 745 -31.49 -5.95 5.69
N GLY A 746 -32.38 -6.30 6.63
CA GLY A 746 -33.81 -5.96 6.52
C GLY A 746 -34.84 -6.93 7.12
N GLY A 747 -35.12 -6.75 8.41
CA GLY A 747 -36.41 -6.88 9.12
C GLY A 747 -37.48 -7.92 8.73
N GLY A 748 -37.87 -8.75 9.72
CA GLY A 748 -39.18 -9.41 9.76
C GLY A 748 -39.32 -10.54 10.78
N LEU A 749 -39.85 -10.24 11.98
CA LEU A 749 -40.31 -11.24 12.96
C LEU A 749 -41.39 -12.17 12.37
N PRO A 750 -41.44 -13.44 12.80
CA PRO A 750 -42.56 -13.83 13.66
C PRO A 750 -42.19 -14.73 14.86
N LEU A 751 -43.05 -14.62 15.89
CA LEU A 751 -43.06 -15.35 17.16
C LEU A 751 -43.23 -16.88 17.03
N ALA A 752 -42.49 -17.62 17.87
CA ALA A 752 -42.89 -18.75 18.75
C ALA A 752 -41.67 -19.69 18.95
N ALA A 753 -41.24 -20.17 20.12
CA ALA A 753 -41.76 -20.12 21.48
C ALA A 753 -40.63 -20.39 22.52
N LEU A 754 -40.69 -19.62 23.61
CA LEU A 754 -40.41 -19.90 25.02
C LEU A 754 -39.63 -21.16 25.47
N ALA A 755 -38.75 -20.86 26.45
CA ALA A 755 -38.42 -21.58 27.69
C ALA A 755 -37.13 -22.41 27.72
N SER A 756 -36.08 -21.83 28.31
CA SER A 756 -35.52 -22.28 29.60
C SER A 756 -34.34 -21.40 30.05
N LEU A 757 -34.60 -20.53 31.02
CA LEU A 757 -33.61 -19.78 31.80
C LEU A 757 -34.06 -19.86 33.26
N ALA A 758 -33.40 -20.69 34.07
CA ALA A 758 -33.30 -20.57 35.53
C ALA A 758 -32.43 -21.72 36.08
N GLY A 759 -31.28 -21.40 36.68
CA GLY A 759 -30.37 -22.47 37.14
C GLY A 759 -29.16 -22.05 37.99
N VAL A 760 -29.34 -21.11 38.92
CA VAL A 760 -28.60 -21.04 40.21
C VAL A 760 -27.08 -20.74 40.18
N VAL A 761 -26.72 -19.50 40.53
CA VAL A 761 -25.57 -19.23 41.42
C VAL A 761 -25.97 -18.17 42.43
N LEU A 762 -26.19 -18.59 43.68
CA LEU A 762 -26.13 -17.73 44.87
C LEU A 762 -26.01 -18.62 46.10
N LEU A 763 -24.86 -18.57 46.78
CA LEU A 763 -24.73 -18.66 48.24
C LEU A 763 -23.27 -18.39 48.62
N GLY A 764 -23.05 -17.37 49.44
CA GLY A 764 -21.70 -17.10 49.93
C GLY A 764 -21.45 -15.93 50.89
N ARG A 765 -22.44 -15.22 51.48
CA ARG A 765 -22.19 -14.37 52.66
C ARG A 765 -23.37 -14.29 53.64
N LYS A 766 -23.11 -14.74 54.88
CA LYS A 766 -23.76 -14.40 56.17
C LYS A 766 -22.57 -14.25 57.15
N ALA A 767 -22.53 -13.39 58.16
CA ALA A 767 -23.44 -12.36 58.68
C ALA A 767 -22.73 -11.56 59.80
N ARG A 768 -23.41 -10.48 60.26
CA ARG A 768 -23.36 -9.73 61.55
C ARG A 768 -22.65 -8.37 61.46
N ALA A 769 -23.24 -7.26 61.88
CA ALA A 769 -24.54 -6.96 62.50
C ALA A 769 -25.10 -5.65 61.97
#